data_AF-A0A5C6FGN8-F1
#
_entry.id   AF-A0A5C6FGN8-F1
#
_cell.length_a   1.000
_cell.length_b   1.000
_cell.length_c   1.000
_cell.angle_alpha   90.00
_cell.angle_beta   90.00
_cell.angle_gamma   90.00
#
_symmetry.space_group_name_H-M   'P 1'
#
loop_
_entity.id
_entity.type
_entity.pdbx_description
1 polymer ?
#
loop_
_entity_poly.entity_id
_entity_poly.type
_entity_poly.pdbx_seq_one_letter_code
_entity_poly.pdbx_strand_id
1 'polypeptide(L)'
;MLFSLIIHATICVAKPPNFVITIADDHGVYHSSVYGANEFQTPNLQRLAEEGIRFDNAYVASPACAPSRAALFTGRMPYSNGIVGNHEFELKPGVRSLLPTLLEQGYEVVFHGKVGHSGPKHYGQYVPDGVKFLGGGGLQQTMTLDQVESFLEQRPEDAPPLALFLGWTDTHTAWPPKEEARIAPEDVVIPPKIFDTPEARVEMTRYVEGAEDIDRRVGETRELIAKYLDVDNTVVVYTSDHGMPWPFAKWSLYETGIRTPLIAVWPGKIKPSTTTDAMVSWIDLMPTLIDLAGGTSPAGIDGRSFSKVLLGETDKHRDVIFATHKGDKDKNVYPIRSVRVGKWKYIRNLHPEFAYTTHTDVWAKESPRIDGHWAHAGHHWQSYIDAAKTDPKAAAFLHDYHSSPAEELYQVEADPFEQKNLAGLPDHAAKLAELRAMVSERMKEIGDDESLSGPPQLLKDFALPPAESKVFDEVDGTVIIEMESTSSPLGEWKNRTTLTPFTGTSYLEFMGNNPGVGAPNSPLNYDFRINTPGDYWISIRSHKRLTGEDGVTARSDMCNDCYFRVEGDYESADATLPLDWLKKDTKFWGNAAELDWKNWSSKVVGDHDAIKTVRYKFKAGEQYRLVVSGRAQRFSLDRIVITRVPDQRFNAIAEESRLVTTKPLADVQKVGRDKFVAWQPLSLSFSGPKASETDNEPNPFLDYRLQVRFTGPSHQIYDVPGYFDGDGNGGESGNQWTVMFTPDEQGVWNYKTSLRHGPNVAVSLADDAGQAVKLDGDRGTIVVQPSDASAPGFLKWGRLEYVGGHYLKFRDGPHWIRGGVDSPENFLAYAGFDNTPANHRYADHASDWKDGDPDWNNGSGKAIIGALNSLSDQRVNSLYFLTMNIGGDGDDVWPWTGKPARKGSPTDDNRHFDLSKLRQWEAVFSHAQRQGINLHFVFNEAEEANKSELDDGELGIERKLYYREMIARFGHHNALGWNLCEEYNVDFDLGPERIRSFADYVGAVDSYGHPITVHSAHDPLKALEFIFGDKRFGMTSIQLNQRRIDTLVEDFRKATAAAGRPLPISMDEFTLDVGQNASWKPFNRPELHRKQKLWPTLLSGGQIEFILEDLLGTESFKTPDLQALWKSVAIARTFIENHLPFWEMSPADELVEGESTLEVGLGSGKSFQLGAQVFHKPNVVYAIYFPSATSTGRLDMRAARGEFQARWFNPRTGDFDGPFIMQTAGDWSKLGDPPSEREEDWVLILKRTDS
;
A
#
# COMPACT_ATOMS: atom_id res chain seq x y z
N MET A 1 -62.91 -54.07 51.13
CA MET A 1 -61.76 -53.35 51.72
C MET A 1 -61.44 -52.19 50.81
N LEU A 2 -61.69 -50.96 51.26
CA LEU A 2 -61.21 -49.73 50.62
C LEU A 2 -59.76 -49.50 51.06
N PHE A 3 -58.86 -49.18 50.13
CA PHE A 3 -57.64 -48.44 50.45
C PHE A 3 -57.44 -47.32 49.43
N SER A 4 -57.34 -46.11 49.98
CA SER A 4 -57.20 -44.82 49.30
C SER A 4 -55.79 -44.67 48.74
N LEU A 5 -55.67 -44.31 47.47
CA LEU A 5 -54.41 -43.96 46.82
C LEU A 5 -54.13 -42.46 47.06
N ILE A 6 -53.04 -42.14 47.76
CA ILE A 6 -52.53 -40.77 47.90
C ILE A 6 -51.47 -40.57 46.80
N ILE A 7 -51.77 -39.72 45.82
CA ILE A 7 -50.81 -39.24 44.82
C ILE A 7 -49.91 -38.20 45.51
N HIS A 8 -48.63 -38.52 45.66
CA HIS A 8 -47.60 -37.51 45.97
C HIS A 8 -47.27 -36.77 44.68
N ALA A 9 -47.72 -35.52 44.56
CA ALA A 9 -47.21 -34.60 43.56
C ALA A 9 -45.79 -34.19 43.96
N THR A 10 -44.78 -34.77 43.31
CA THR A 10 -43.40 -34.31 43.42
C THR A 10 -43.32 -32.92 42.80
N ILE A 11 -43.15 -31.89 43.63
CA ILE A 11 -42.84 -30.53 43.17
C ILE A 11 -41.43 -30.61 42.59
N CYS A 12 -41.31 -30.65 41.26
CA CYS A 12 -40.04 -30.52 40.57
C CYS A 12 -39.59 -29.06 40.70
N VAL A 13 -38.69 -28.78 41.64
CA VAL A 13 -38.06 -27.45 41.74
C VAL A 13 -37.24 -27.24 40.46
N ALA A 14 -37.51 -26.17 39.72
CA ALA A 14 -36.78 -25.85 38.49
C ALA A 14 -35.28 -25.64 38.82
N LYS A 15 -34.41 -26.36 38.11
CA LYS A 15 -32.96 -26.27 38.30
C LYS A 15 -32.48 -24.87 37.89
N PRO A 16 -31.65 -24.16 38.69
CA PRO A 16 -31.03 -22.91 38.27
C PRO A 16 -30.19 -23.11 36.99
N PRO A 17 -30.16 -22.14 36.06
CA PRO A 17 -29.38 -22.27 34.84
C PRO A 17 -27.88 -22.14 35.12
N ASN A 18 -27.04 -22.72 34.27
CA ASN A 18 -25.63 -22.36 34.19
C ASN A 18 -25.47 -21.03 33.42
N PHE A 19 -24.44 -20.26 33.72
CA PHE A 19 -24.03 -19.08 32.97
C PHE A 19 -22.66 -19.30 32.35
N VAL A 20 -22.53 -19.05 31.05
CA VAL A 20 -21.23 -18.96 30.35
C VAL A 20 -21.14 -17.59 29.71
N ILE A 21 -20.30 -16.72 30.27
CA ILE A 21 -20.15 -15.33 29.85
C ILE A 21 -18.79 -15.17 29.18
N THR A 22 -18.78 -14.95 27.87
CA THR A 22 -17.59 -14.71 27.06
C THR A 22 -17.40 -13.21 26.84
N ILE A 23 -16.22 -12.71 27.21
CA ILE A 23 -15.88 -11.29 27.19
C ILE A 23 -14.62 -11.13 26.35
N ALA A 24 -14.75 -10.46 25.20
CA ALA A 24 -13.61 -10.04 24.37
C ALA A 24 -13.02 -8.72 24.89
N ASP A 25 -11.71 -8.56 24.78
CA ASP A 25 -10.99 -7.34 25.16
C ASP A 25 -10.78 -6.45 23.94
N ASP A 26 -11.28 -5.21 23.97
CA ASP A 26 -11.17 -4.24 22.87
C ASP A 26 -11.86 -4.64 21.53
N HIS A 27 -12.96 -5.40 21.55
CA HIS A 27 -13.67 -5.81 20.32
C HIS A 27 -14.82 -4.84 19.97
N GLY A 28 -14.63 -4.05 18.91
CA GLY A 28 -15.58 -3.05 18.44
C GLY A 28 -16.75 -3.65 17.67
N VAL A 29 -17.95 -3.09 17.87
CA VAL A 29 -19.20 -3.61 17.29
C VAL A 29 -19.19 -3.73 15.76
N TYR A 30 -18.51 -2.84 15.05
CA TYR A 30 -18.46 -2.86 13.58
C TYR A 30 -17.54 -3.93 12.99
N HIS A 31 -16.78 -4.65 13.82
CA HIS A 31 -15.82 -5.67 13.39
C HIS A 31 -16.37 -7.07 13.66
N SER A 32 -17.64 -7.27 13.32
CA SER A 32 -18.26 -8.59 13.35
C SER A 32 -19.32 -8.66 12.25
N SER A 33 -19.33 -9.75 11.50
CA SER A 33 -20.25 -9.94 10.38
C SER A 33 -21.73 -9.82 10.79
N VAL A 34 -22.05 -10.24 12.01
CA VAL A 34 -23.40 -10.13 12.58
C VAL A 34 -23.87 -8.68 12.81
N TYR A 35 -22.96 -7.70 12.79
CA TYR A 35 -23.27 -6.28 12.90
C TYR A 35 -22.96 -5.51 11.61
N GLY A 36 -22.71 -6.23 10.50
CA GLY A 36 -22.61 -5.64 9.16
C GLY A 36 -21.19 -5.54 8.59
N ALA A 37 -20.17 -6.12 9.23
CA ALA A 37 -18.86 -6.29 8.60
C ALA A 37 -18.99 -7.25 7.40
N ASN A 38 -18.39 -6.91 6.26
CA ASN A 38 -18.50 -7.70 5.03
C ASN A 38 -17.15 -8.27 4.57
N GLU A 39 -16.07 -7.66 5.02
CA GLU A 39 -14.69 -7.94 4.65
C GLU A 39 -14.10 -9.18 5.36
N PHE A 40 -14.80 -9.70 6.38
CA PHE A 40 -14.49 -10.98 7.04
C PHE A 40 -15.73 -11.60 7.66
N GLN A 41 -15.64 -12.88 8.03
CA GLN A 41 -16.78 -13.65 8.52
C GLN A 41 -16.57 -14.05 9.98
N THR A 42 -17.62 -13.89 10.78
CA THR A 42 -17.68 -14.37 12.17
C THR A 42 -18.77 -15.42 12.32
N PRO A 43 -18.60 -16.61 11.71
CA PRO A 43 -19.64 -17.61 11.59
C PRO A 43 -20.15 -18.16 12.94
N ASN A 44 -19.31 -18.21 13.98
CA ASN A 44 -19.73 -18.70 15.28
C ASN A 44 -20.56 -17.65 16.04
N LEU A 45 -20.23 -16.37 15.92
CA LEU A 45 -21.06 -15.26 16.40
C LEU A 45 -22.37 -15.18 15.62
N GLN A 46 -22.33 -15.40 14.31
CA GLN A 46 -23.53 -15.48 13.46
C GLN A 46 -24.44 -16.60 13.93
N ARG A 47 -23.88 -17.77 14.21
CA ARG A 47 -24.62 -18.90 14.79
C ARG A 47 -25.20 -18.58 16.17
N LEU A 48 -24.46 -17.90 17.05
CA LEU A 48 -25.03 -17.45 18.34
C LEU A 48 -26.22 -16.50 18.14
N ALA A 49 -26.13 -15.57 17.18
CA ALA A 49 -27.24 -14.66 16.88
C ALA A 49 -28.45 -15.41 16.31
N GLU A 50 -28.25 -16.41 15.46
CA GLU A 50 -29.30 -17.26 14.90
C GLU A 50 -29.99 -18.12 15.97
N GLU A 51 -29.25 -18.59 16.97
CA GLU A 51 -29.76 -19.42 18.06
C GLU A 51 -30.39 -18.60 19.20
N GLY A 52 -30.18 -17.27 19.24
CA GLY A 52 -30.61 -16.44 20.35
C GLY A 52 -31.05 -15.03 19.94
N ILE A 53 -30.64 -14.05 20.75
CA ILE A 53 -30.98 -12.64 20.58
C ILE A 53 -29.73 -11.77 20.45
N ARG A 54 -29.68 -10.94 19.40
CA ARG A 54 -28.65 -9.90 19.15
C ARG A 54 -29.17 -8.53 19.57
N PHE A 55 -28.40 -7.79 20.37
CA PHE A 55 -28.72 -6.42 20.75
C PHE A 55 -27.98 -5.42 19.86
N ASP A 56 -28.71 -4.58 19.14
CA ASP A 56 -28.11 -3.56 18.30
C ASP A 56 -27.61 -2.36 19.12
N ASN A 57 -28.12 -2.16 20.33
CA ASN A 57 -27.82 -1.00 21.19
C ASN A 57 -27.34 -1.42 22.59
N ALA A 58 -26.15 -2.03 22.68
CA ALA A 58 -25.50 -2.36 23.95
C ALA A 58 -24.30 -1.45 24.24
N TYR A 59 -24.20 -0.94 25.47
CA TYR A 59 -23.19 0.07 25.84
C TYR A 59 -22.42 -0.25 27.11
N VAL A 60 -21.15 0.11 27.13
CA VAL A 60 -20.33 0.08 28.34
C VAL A 60 -20.46 1.39 29.11
N ALA A 61 -20.23 1.34 30.43
CA ALA A 61 -20.27 2.54 31.28
C ALA A 61 -18.99 3.39 31.16
N SER A 62 -17.90 2.79 30.65
CA SER A 62 -16.61 3.44 30.44
C SER A 62 -15.85 2.76 29.31
N PRO A 63 -15.13 3.49 28.44
CA PRO A 63 -14.35 2.95 27.32
C PRO A 63 -12.94 2.50 27.76
N ALA A 64 -12.83 1.96 28.98
CA ALA A 64 -11.58 1.50 29.59
C ALA A 64 -11.81 0.23 30.40
N CYS A 65 -10.87 -0.71 30.33
CA CYS A 65 -11.02 -2.08 30.81
C CYS A 65 -11.47 -2.18 32.28
N ALA A 66 -10.72 -1.58 33.22
CA ALA A 66 -11.04 -1.71 34.65
C ALA A 66 -12.38 -1.08 35.06
N PRO A 67 -12.69 0.19 34.73
CA PRO A 67 -13.98 0.78 35.09
C PRO A 67 -15.16 0.11 34.38
N SER A 68 -14.98 -0.39 33.15
CA SER A 68 -16.02 -1.14 32.44
C SER A 68 -16.34 -2.47 33.11
N ARG A 69 -15.31 -3.28 33.41
CA ARG A 69 -15.46 -4.59 34.06
C ARG A 69 -15.99 -4.44 35.49
N ALA A 70 -15.55 -3.43 36.23
CA ALA A 70 -16.11 -3.10 37.53
C ALA A 70 -17.60 -2.73 37.44
N ALA A 71 -18.01 -1.98 36.41
CA ALA A 71 -19.41 -1.65 36.18
C ALA A 71 -20.28 -2.89 35.90
N LEU A 72 -19.78 -3.86 35.11
CA LEU A 72 -20.44 -5.15 34.90
C LEU A 72 -20.66 -5.89 36.22
N PHE A 73 -19.61 -6.01 37.05
CA PHE A 73 -19.69 -6.78 38.29
C PHE A 73 -20.41 -6.07 39.43
N THR A 74 -20.54 -4.75 39.42
CA THR A 74 -21.18 -4.00 40.53
C THR A 74 -22.57 -3.48 40.19
N GLY A 75 -22.96 -3.51 38.91
CA GLY A 75 -24.19 -2.91 38.41
C GLY A 75 -24.25 -1.40 38.66
N ARG A 76 -23.10 -0.75 38.85
CA ARG A 76 -22.97 0.66 39.23
C ARG A 76 -22.03 1.39 38.27
N MET A 77 -22.34 2.65 38.01
CA MET A 77 -21.46 3.53 37.23
C MET A 77 -20.07 3.67 37.89
N PRO A 78 -19.00 3.94 37.13
CA PRO A 78 -17.63 4.06 37.65
C PRO A 78 -17.50 4.93 38.91
N TYR A 79 -18.01 6.17 38.87
CA TYR A 79 -18.00 7.06 40.03
C TYR A 79 -18.85 6.56 41.21
N SER A 80 -19.90 5.78 40.96
CA SER A 80 -20.74 5.19 42.00
C SER A 80 -20.11 3.94 42.63
N ASN A 81 -19.25 3.22 41.90
CA ASN A 81 -18.59 2.00 42.39
C ASN A 81 -17.18 2.26 42.97
N GLY A 82 -16.50 3.34 42.56
CA GLY A 82 -15.18 3.76 43.07
C GLY A 82 -14.00 3.49 42.14
N ILE A 83 -14.18 2.66 41.11
CA ILE A 83 -13.17 2.38 40.09
C ILE A 83 -13.50 3.22 38.87
N VAL A 84 -12.81 4.35 38.72
CA VAL A 84 -13.05 5.32 37.64
C VAL A 84 -11.92 5.34 36.63
N GLY A 85 -10.68 5.30 37.11
CA GLY A 85 -9.47 5.18 36.30
C GLY A 85 -9.12 3.73 35.98
N ASN A 86 -8.41 3.50 34.87
CA ASN A 86 -8.12 2.16 34.37
C ASN A 86 -7.18 1.31 35.27
N HIS A 87 -6.43 1.95 36.17
CA HIS A 87 -5.59 1.29 37.17
C HIS A 87 -5.96 1.73 38.60
N GLU A 88 -7.24 2.00 38.85
CA GLU A 88 -7.81 2.13 40.19
C GLU A 88 -8.39 0.78 40.64
N PHE A 89 -8.28 0.47 41.93
CA PHE A 89 -8.52 -0.89 42.44
C PHE A 89 -9.56 -0.97 43.55
N GLU A 90 -9.86 0.16 44.20
CA GLU A 90 -10.65 0.16 45.42
C GLU A 90 -12.10 0.52 45.11
N LEU A 91 -13.01 -0.37 45.51
CA LEU A 91 -14.43 -0.03 45.53
C LEU A 91 -14.71 0.97 46.66
N LYS A 92 -15.73 1.82 46.46
CA LYS A 92 -16.29 2.61 47.54
C LYS A 92 -16.80 1.68 48.67
N PRO A 93 -16.59 2.05 49.96
CA PRO A 93 -17.07 1.25 51.07
C PRO A 93 -18.56 0.89 50.96
N GLY A 94 -18.89 -0.38 51.15
CA GLY A 94 -20.26 -0.89 51.11
C GLY A 94 -20.81 -1.22 49.71
N VAL A 95 -20.04 -1.00 48.63
CA VAL A 95 -20.41 -1.48 47.29
C VAL A 95 -20.26 -3.00 47.23
N ARG A 96 -21.35 -3.68 46.88
CA ARG A 96 -21.40 -5.14 46.72
C ARG A 96 -21.42 -5.52 45.24
N SER A 97 -20.68 -6.55 44.86
CA SER A 97 -20.60 -7.08 43.50
C SER A 97 -21.49 -8.31 43.26
N LEU A 98 -21.55 -8.75 42.01
CA LEU A 98 -22.26 -9.91 41.50
C LEU A 98 -21.75 -11.21 42.13
N LEU A 99 -20.43 -11.37 42.24
CA LEU A 99 -19.79 -12.65 42.54
C LEU A 99 -20.14 -13.20 43.93
N PRO A 100 -20.10 -12.41 45.03
CA PRO A 100 -20.60 -12.87 46.32
C PRO A 100 -22.07 -13.30 46.28
N THR A 101 -22.88 -12.61 45.48
CA THR A 101 -24.32 -12.93 45.35
C THR A 101 -24.54 -14.27 44.65
N LEU A 102 -23.80 -14.56 43.58
CA LEU A 102 -23.85 -15.86 42.91
C LEU A 102 -23.37 -17.00 43.84
N LEU A 103 -22.26 -16.78 44.57
CA LEU A 103 -21.76 -17.76 45.55
C LEU A 103 -22.79 -18.04 46.66
N GLU A 104 -23.44 -17.00 47.20
CA GLU A 104 -24.52 -17.14 48.19
C GLU A 104 -25.75 -17.86 47.63
N GLN A 105 -26.01 -17.74 46.32
CA GLN A 105 -27.05 -18.49 45.61
C GLN A 105 -26.63 -19.94 45.29
N GLY A 106 -25.44 -20.37 45.71
CA GLY A 106 -24.94 -21.72 45.53
C GLY A 106 -24.29 -21.98 44.18
N TYR A 107 -23.95 -20.94 43.41
CA TYR A 107 -23.20 -21.11 42.17
C TYR A 107 -21.73 -21.43 42.45
N GLU A 108 -21.20 -22.33 41.65
CA GLU A 108 -19.77 -22.45 41.45
C GLU A 108 -19.31 -21.37 40.46
N VAL A 109 -18.48 -20.42 40.91
CA VAL A 109 -18.03 -19.30 40.07
C VAL A 109 -16.59 -19.52 39.63
N VAL A 110 -16.35 -19.45 38.32
CA VAL A 110 -15.08 -19.82 37.69
C VAL A 110 -14.64 -18.77 36.68
N PHE A 111 -13.40 -18.31 36.80
CA PHE A 111 -12.77 -17.36 35.90
C PHE A 111 -11.65 -18.05 35.11
N HIS A 112 -11.63 -17.79 33.81
CA HIS A 112 -10.51 -18.10 32.93
C HIS A 112 -10.17 -16.85 32.13
N GLY A 113 -8.92 -16.41 32.19
CA GLY A 113 -8.42 -15.25 31.43
C GLY A 113 -8.59 -13.89 32.06
N LYS A 114 -8.53 -12.89 31.18
CA LYS A 114 -8.70 -11.47 31.50
C LYS A 114 -10.18 -11.16 31.73
N VAL A 115 -10.76 -11.69 32.80
CA VAL A 115 -12.15 -11.38 33.21
C VAL A 115 -12.21 -10.03 33.92
N GLY A 116 -11.22 -9.75 34.77
CA GLY A 116 -10.89 -8.40 35.23
C GLY A 116 -9.60 -7.88 34.57
N HIS A 117 -9.27 -6.60 34.77
CA HIS A 117 -8.24 -5.90 33.98
C HIS A 117 -6.80 -6.46 34.08
N SER A 118 -6.27 -6.82 35.27
CA SER A 118 -4.93 -7.46 35.34
C SER A 118 -4.72 -8.40 36.53
N GLY A 119 -5.22 -9.63 36.39
CA GLY A 119 -4.99 -10.72 37.34
C GLY A 119 -5.53 -10.48 38.76
N PRO A 120 -5.22 -11.38 39.70
CA PRO A 120 -5.77 -11.36 41.07
C PRO A 120 -5.59 -10.03 41.83
N LYS A 121 -4.54 -9.27 41.53
CA LYS A 121 -4.27 -7.98 42.18
C LYS A 121 -5.16 -6.83 41.67
N HIS A 122 -5.71 -6.90 40.45
CA HIS A 122 -6.57 -5.85 39.88
C HIS A 122 -8.07 -6.04 40.10
N TYR A 123 -8.49 -7.20 40.62
CA TYR A 123 -9.92 -7.47 40.86
C TYR A 123 -10.51 -6.65 42.02
N GLY A 124 -9.70 -5.81 42.65
CA GLY A 124 -10.12 -4.99 43.77
C GLY A 124 -10.74 -5.82 44.88
N GLN A 125 -11.77 -5.26 45.51
CA GLN A 125 -12.58 -5.93 46.53
C GLN A 125 -13.81 -6.68 45.97
N TYR A 126 -14.01 -6.72 44.65
CA TYR A 126 -15.24 -7.31 44.08
C TYR A 126 -15.15 -8.80 43.74
N VAL A 127 -13.96 -9.41 43.76
CA VAL A 127 -13.79 -10.85 43.66
C VAL A 127 -13.53 -11.45 45.06
N PRO A 128 -14.51 -12.13 45.67
CA PRO A 128 -14.37 -12.70 47.01
C PRO A 128 -13.61 -14.04 47.01
N ASP A 129 -13.22 -14.48 48.21
CA ASP A 129 -12.80 -15.87 48.44
C ASP A 129 -13.92 -16.83 48.00
N GLY A 130 -13.56 -17.84 47.18
CA GLY A 130 -14.50 -18.83 46.64
C GLY A 130 -14.65 -18.83 45.11
N VAL A 131 -14.17 -17.78 44.42
CA VAL A 131 -14.04 -17.79 42.95
C VAL A 131 -12.84 -18.63 42.54
N LYS A 132 -13.03 -19.59 41.63
CA LYS A 132 -11.96 -20.44 41.10
C LYS A 132 -11.31 -19.78 39.89
N PHE A 133 -9.98 -19.87 39.79
CA PHE A 133 -9.20 -19.39 38.65
C PHE A 133 -8.53 -20.57 37.96
N LEU A 134 -8.78 -20.76 36.67
CA LEU A 134 -8.20 -21.87 35.90
C LEU A 134 -6.83 -21.50 35.30
N GLY A 135 -6.72 -20.29 34.74
CA GLY A 135 -5.47 -19.74 34.20
C GLY A 135 -5.71 -18.56 33.26
N GLY A 136 -4.63 -17.97 32.71
CA GLY A 136 -4.67 -16.78 31.86
C GLY A 136 -5.01 -15.50 32.64
N GLY A 137 -4.20 -14.45 32.52
CA GLY A 137 -4.42 -13.23 33.31
C GLY A 137 -3.49 -12.06 33.03
N GLY A 138 -2.88 -12.02 31.84
CA GLY A 138 -1.95 -10.97 31.43
C GLY A 138 -2.08 -10.62 29.95
N LEU A 139 -1.47 -9.50 29.55
CA LEU A 139 -1.59 -8.86 28.23
C LEU A 139 -0.93 -9.62 27.06
N GLN A 140 -0.26 -10.76 27.29
CA GLN A 140 0.58 -11.44 26.27
C GLN A 140 0.51 -12.98 26.31
N GLN A 141 -0.65 -13.57 26.62
CA GLN A 141 -0.82 -15.02 26.55
C GLN A 141 -1.92 -15.39 25.57
N THR A 142 -1.58 -16.15 24.52
CA THR A 142 -2.57 -16.87 23.72
C THR A 142 -3.25 -17.89 24.63
N MET A 143 -4.52 -17.64 24.92
CA MET A 143 -5.29 -18.45 25.84
C MET A 143 -5.92 -19.65 25.13
N THR A 144 -5.73 -20.86 25.68
CA THR A 144 -6.40 -22.08 25.23
C THR A 144 -7.55 -22.45 26.16
N LEU A 145 -8.42 -23.36 25.72
CA LEU A 145 -9.55 -23.88 26.50
C LEU A 145 -9.21 -25.18 27.26
N ASP A 146 -7.99 -25.71 27.18
CA ASP A 146 -7.62 -27.01 27.76
C ASP A 146 -7.89 -27.09 29.27
N GLN A 147 -7.64 -26.00 30.00
CA GLN A 147 -7.89 -25.92 31.44
C GLN A 147 -9.39 -25.84 31.75
N VAL A 148 -10.18 -25.21 30.87
CA VAL A 148 -11.64 -25.15 30.97
C VAL A 148 -12.22 -26.54 30.71
N GLU A 149 -11.78 -27.22 29.66
CA GLU A 149 -12.18 -28.58 29.35
C GLU A 149 -11.83 -29.55 30.49
N SER A 150 -10.58 -29.51 30.97
CA SER A 150 -10.13 -30.34 32.10
C SER A 150 -10.96 -30.08 33.37
N PHE A 151 -11.30 -28.82 33.63
CA PHE A 151 -12.16 -28.46 34.75
C PHE A 151 -13.56 -29.04 34.56
N LEU A 152 -14.18 -28.83 33.39
CA LEU A 152 -15.53 -29.31 33.08
C LEU A 152 -15.63 -30.83 33.13
N GLU A 153 -14.63 -31.55 32.61
CA GLU A 153 -14.55 -33.02 32.64
C GLU A 153 -14.50 -33.57 34.08
N GLN A 154 -13.84 -32.85 34.99
CA GLN A 154 -13.68 -33.25 36.38
C GLN A 154 -14.88 -32.85 37.27
N ARG A 155 -15.89 -32.17 36.73
CA ARG A 155 -17.08 -31.79 37.51
C ARG A 155 -17.94 -33.02 37.78
N PRO A 156 -18.33 -33.27 39.05
CA PRO A 156 -19.22 -34.37 39.37
C PRO A 156 -20.63 -34.13 38.78
N GLU A 157 -21.38 -35.21 38.52
CA GLU A 157 -22.73 -35.11 37.94
C GLU A 157 -23.72 -34.30 38.81
N ASP A 158 -23.50 -34.27 40.14
CA ASP A 158 -24.29 -33.51 41.12
C ASP A 158 -23.67 -32.14 41.48
N ALA A 159 -22.76 -31.64 40.64
CA ALA A 159 -22.11 -30.34 40.85
C ALA A 159 -23.14 -29.19 40.95
N PRO A 160 -22.82 -28.13 41.73
CA PRO A 160 -23.62 -26.91 41.78
C PRO A 160 -23.78 -26.25 40.39
N PRO A 161 -24.77 -25.35 40.19
CA PRO A 161 -24.87 -24.59 38.94
C PRO A 161 -23.61 -23.76 38.71
N LEU A 162 -23.15 -23.70 37.45
CA LEU A 162 -21.88 -23.07 37.09
C LEU A 162 -22.10 -21.63 36.61
N ALA A 163 -21.25 -20.70 37.05
CA ALA A 163 -21.08 -19.38 36.44
C ALA A 163 -19.63 -19.25 35.95
N LEU A 164 -19.43 -19.54 34.66
CA LEU A 164 -18.14 -19.52 33.99
C LEU A 164 -17.95 -18.21 33.24
N PHE A 165 -16.93 -17.44 33.60
CA PHE A 165 -16.52 -16.22 32.90
C PHE A 165 -15.23 -16.49 32.13
N LEU A 166 -15.28 -16.26 30.82
CA LEU A 166 -14.17 -16.43 29.90
C LEU A 166 -13.76 -15.05 29.38
N GLY A 167 -12.62 -14.55 29.83
CA GLY A 167 -12.08 -13.25 29.45
C GLY A 167 -10.95 -13.40 28.44
N TRP A 168 -11.22 -13.14 27.18
CA TRP A 168 -10.28 -13.27 26.08
C TRP A 168 -9.45 -12.01 25.93
N THR A 169 -8.13 -12.15 25.74
CA THR A 169 -7.24 -11.01 25.51
C THR A 169 -7.35 -10.48 24.08
N ASP A 170 -7.75 -11.30 23.12
CA ASP A 170 -8.07 -10.87 21.76
C ASP A 170 -9.36 -10.03 21.79
N THR A 171 -9.40 -8.84 21.20
CA THR A 171 -8.51 -8.21 20.20
C THR A 171 -7.57 -7.13 20.76
N HIS A 172 -7.21 -7.17 22.03
CA HIS A 172 -6.32 -6.19 22.65
C HIS A 172 -4.93 -6.17 21.98
N THR A 173 -4.35 -4.98 21.91
CA THR A 173 -2.98 -4.77 21.44
C THR A 173 -1.95 -5.49 22.33
N ALA A 174 -0.81 -5.97 21.82
CA ALA A 174 -0.36 -5.84 20.45
C ALA A 174 -0.64 -7.08 19.61
N TRP A 175 -0.85 -6.83 18.31
CA TRP A 175 -1.14 -7.87 17.34
C TRP A 175 0.18 -8.34 16.72
N PRO A 176 0.68 -9.54 17.09
CA PRO A 176 1.89 -10.07 16.48
C PRO A 176 1.67 -10.25 14.97
N PRO A 177 2.71 -10.09 14.14
CA PRO A 177 2.63 -10.49 12.74
C PRO A 177 2.32 -12.00 12.70
N LYS A 178 1.14 -12.36 12.19
CA LYS A 178 0.87 -13.73 11.77
C LYS A 178 1.61 -13.93 10.45
N GLU A 179 2.27 -15.07 10.30
CA GLU A 179 3.12 -15.39 9.14
C GLU A 179 2.38 -15.43 7.79
N GLU A 180 1.09 -15.12 7.74
CA GLU A 180 0.28 -14.85 6.54
C GLU A 180 -0.97 -14.11 7.02
N ALA A 181 -1.06 -12.80 6.80
CA ALA A 181 -2.31 -12.09 7.07
C ALA A 181 -3.37 -12.56 6.07
N ARG A 182 -4.45 -13.17 6.55
CA ARG A 182 -5.49 -13.82 5.74
C ARG A 182 -6.33 -12.85 4.91
N ILE A 183 -6.32 -11.57 5.27
CA ILE A 183 -6.99 -10.48 4.57
C ILE A 183 -5.91 -9.51 4.11
N ALA A 184 -5.86 -9.22 2.81
CA ALA A 184 -4.90 -8.24 2.30
C ALA A 184 -5.23 -6.83 2.88
N PRO A 185 -4.23 -6.02 3.27
CA PRO A 185 -4.47 -4.67 3.82
C PRO A 185 -5.36 -3.76 2.96
N GLU A 186 -5.34 -3.92 1.64
CA GLU A 186 -6.22 -3.21 0.70
C GLU A 186 -7.70 -3.58 0.82
N ASP A 187 -8.00 -4.80 1.29
CA ASP A 187 -9.35 -5.34 1.40
C ASP A 187 -10.03 -4.99 2.74
N VAL A 188 -9.27 -4.51 3.73
CA VAL A 188 -9.82 -4.09 5.02
C VAL A 188 -10.50 -2.71 4.91
N VAL A 189 -11.62 -2.54 5.61
CA VAL A 189 -12.34 -1.27 5.67
C VAL A 189 -11.84 -0.45 6.85
N ILE A 190 -11.24 0.71 6.59
CA ILE A 190 -10.94 1.70 7.62
C ILE A 190 -12.23 2.48 7.97
N PRO A 191 -12.67 2.50 9.25
CA PRO A 191 -13.84 3.27 9.65
C PRO A 191 -13.68 4.77 9.34
N PRO A 192 -14.71 5.48 8.86
CA PRO A 192 -14.60 6.86 8.37
C PRO A 192 -14.01 7.91 9.33
N LYS A 193 -14.00 7.64 10.65
CA LYS A 193 -13.44 8.53 11.68
C LYS A 193 -11.98 8.22 12.02
N ILE A 194 -11.36 7.26 11.34
CA ILE A 194 -9.94 6.93 11.43
C ILE A 194 -9.26 7.39 10.15
N PHE A 195 -8.04 7.91 10.26
CA PHE A 195 -7.27 8.31 9.09
C PHE A 195 -6.70 7.09 8.36
N ASP A 196 -6.86 7.08 7.04
CA ASP A 196 -6.53 5.94 6.19
C ASP A 196 -5.10 6.07 5.67
N THR A 197 -4.17 5.30 6.26
CA THR A 197 -2.80 5.13 5.78
C THR A 197 -2.51 3.66 5.49
N PRO A 198 -1.52 3.35 4.65
CA PRO A 198 -1.09 1.97 4.43
C PRO A 198 -0.79 1.22 5.73
N GLU A 199 -0.11 1.85 6.69
CA GLU A 199 0.21 1.26 7.99
C GLU A 199 -1.05 1.03 8.85
N ALA A 200 -2.02 1.96 8.81
CA ALA A 200 -3.30 1.77 9.48
C ALA A 200 -4.06 0.57 8.90
N ARG A 201 -4.02 0.37 7.59
CA ARG A 201 -4.61 -0.82 6.94
C ARG A 201 -3.95 -2.11 7.41
N VAL A 202 -2.62 -2.15 7.46
CA VAL A 202 -1.89 -3.33 7.97
C VAL A 202 -2.25 -3.65 9.42
N GLU A 203 -2.30 -2.65 10.29
CA GLU A 203 -2.72 -2.88 11.69
C GLU A 203 -4.19 -3.28 11.80
N MET A 204 -5.07 -2.70 10.98
CA MET A 204 -6.49 -3.04 10.97
C MET A 204 -6.71 -4.48 10.53
N THR A 205 -5.98 -4.96 9.52
CA THR A 205 -5.98 -6.38 9.15
C THR A 205 -5.68 -7.27 10.35
N ARG A 206 -4.61 -6.98 11.09
CA ARG A 206 -4.21 -7.79 12.25
C ARG A 206 -5.26 -7.75 13.36
N TYR A 207 -5.88 -6.59 13.58
CA TYR A 207 -7.00 -6.43 14.49
C TYR A 207 -8.20 -7.31 14.10
N VAL A 208 -8.58 -7.27 12.81
CA VAL A 208 -9.67 -8.07 12.25
C VAL A 208 -9.39 -9.58 12.36
N GLU A 209 -8.16 -10.02 12.13
CA GLU A 209 -7.80 -11.43 12.37
C GLU A 209 -7.89 -11.84 13.83
N GLY A 210 -7.64 -10.92 14.76
CA GLY A 210 -7.96 -11.12 16.17
C GLY A 210 -9.46 -11.31 16.39
N ALA A 211 -10.29 -10.58 15.64
CA ALA A 211 -11.75 -10.70 15.67
C ALA A 211 -12.23 -12.07 15.13
N GLU A 212 -11.52 -12.66 14.17
CA GLU A 212 -11.75 -14.05 13.75
C GLU A 212 -11.30 -15.06 14.81
N ASP A 213 -10.19 -14.80 15.50
CA ASP A 213 -9.73 -15.71 16.56
C ASP A 213 -10.67 -15.74 17.76
N ILE A 214 -11.29 -14.61 18.12
CA ILE A 214 -12.35 -14.60 19.13
C ILE A 214 -13.59 -15.35 18.66
N ASP A 215 -13.96 -15.25 17.38
CA ASP A 215 -15.07 -16.02 16.81
C ASP A 215 -14.82 -17.54 16.93
N ARG A 216 -13.63 -17.99 16.56
CA ARG A 216 -13.24 -19.41 16.71
C ARG A 216 -13.31 -19.88 18.16
N ARG A 217 -12.83 -19.08 19.11
CA ARG A 217 -12.90 -19.39 20.56
C ARG A 217 -14.34 -19.45 21.07
N VAL A 218 -15.24 -18.64 20.52
CA VAL A 218 -16.68 -18.76 20.78
C VAL A 218 -17.22 -20.09 20.28
N GLY A 219 -16.81 -20.52 19.08
CA GLY A 219 -17.12 -21.85 18.54
C GLY A 219 -16.68 -22.99 19.48
N GLU A 220 -15.40 -23.00 19.84
CA GLU A 220 -14.81 -24.00 20.75
C GLU A 220 -15.50 -24.00 22.13
N THR A 221 -15.84 -22.82 22.67
CA THR A 221 -16.59 -22.70 23.93
C THR A 221 -17.96 -23.39 23.83
N ARG A 222 -18.65 -23.24 22.70
CA ARG A 222 -19.96 -23.90 22.48
C ARG A 222 -19.83 -25.42 22.39
N GLU A 223 -18.74 -25.92 21.83
CA GLU A 223 -18.45 -27.37 21.80
C GLU A 223 -18.26 -27.93 23.21
N LEU A 224 -17.53 -27.22 24.07
CA LEU A 224 -17.39 -27.62 25.48
C LEU A 224 -18.72 -27.58 26.25
N ILE A 225 -19.55 -26.56 26.01
CA ILE A 225 -20.90 -26.50 26.57
C ILE A 225 -21.72 -27.72 26.13
N ALA A 226 -21.73 -28.03 24.84
CA ALA A 226 -22.47 -29.17 24.30
C ALA A 226 -21.97 -30.53 24.81
N LYS A 227 -20.66 -30.63 25.12
CA LYS A 227 -20.03 -31.86 25.59
C LYS A 227 -20.22 -32.11 27.08
N TYR A 228 -20.15 -31.07 27.91
CA TYR A 228 -20.04 -31.23 29.37
C TYR A 228 -21.19 -30.60 30.18
N LEU A 229 -22.00 -29.73 29.58
CA LEU A 229 -23.10 -29.05 30.27
C LEU A 229 -24.46 -29.42 29.66
N ASP A 230 -25.52 -29.21 30.43
CA ASP A 230 -26.89 -29.28 29.94
C ASP A 230 -27.19 -28.02 29.12
N VAL A 231 -27.23 -28.18 27.79
CA VAL A 231 -27.38 -27.08 26.82
C VAL A 231 -28.70 -26.34 27.02
N ASP A 232 -29.80 -27.05 27.33
CA ASP A 232 -31.12 -26.45 27.52
C ASP A 232 -31.21 -25.65 28.83
N ASN A 233 -30.32 -25.96 29.79
CA ASN A 233 -30.21 -25.27 31.08
C ASN A 233 -28.97 -24.37 31.17
N THR A 234 -28.42 -23.91 30.05
CA THR A 234 -27.23 -23.03 30.02
C THR A 234 -27.51 -21.75 29.24
N VAL A 235 -27.28 -20.61 29.88
CA VAL A 235 -27.33 -19.28 29.26
C VAL A 235 -25.93 -18.90 28.80
N VAL A 236 -25.78 -18.62 27.52
CA VAL A 236 -24.53 -18.16 26.91
C VAL A 236 -24.65 -16.69 26.56
N VAL A 237 -23.70 -15.86 26.99
CA VAL A 237 -23.64 -14.44 26.64
C VAL A 237 -22.26 -14.13 26.05
N TYR A 238 -22.25 -13.49 24.89
CA TYR A 238 -21.04 -12.92 24.28
C TYR A 238 -21.09 -11.39 24.30
N THR A 239 -20.00 -10.75 24.71
CA THR A 239 -19.87 -9.28 24.71
C THR A 239 -18.40 -8.81 24.66
N SER A 240 -18.17 -7.50 24.52
CA SER A 240 -16.84 -6.87 24.72
C SER A 240 -16.87 -5.74 25.75
N ASP A 241 -15.74 -5.49 26.41
CA ASP A 241 -15.58 -4.53 27.50
C ASP A 241 -15.47 -3.07 27.07
N HIS A 242 -15.18 -2.81 25.81
CA HIS A 242 -15.37 -1.52 25.12
C HIS A 242 -14.96 -1.68 23.64
N GLY A 243 -14.97 -0.57 22.90
CA GLY A 243 -14.56 -0.55 21.50
C GLY A 243 -13.06 -0.77 21.27
N MET A 244 -12.71 -0.82 19.98
CA MET A 244 -11.36 -1.09 19.46
C MET A 244 -10.29 -0.12 19.96
N PRO A 245 -9.00 -0.50 20.01
CA PRO A 245 -7.92 0.34 20.52
C PRO A 245 -7.39 1.32 19.46
N TRP A 246 -8.29 2.10 18.86
CA TRP A 246 -8.00 3.04 17.77
C TRP A 246 -8.38 4.49 18.15
N PRO A 247 -7.88 5.49 17.41
CA PRO A 247 -8.31 6.88 17.57
C PRO A 247 -9.84 7.01 17.52
N PHE A 248 -10.38 7.85 18.40
CA PHE A 248 -11.82 8.06 18.57
C PHE A 248 -12.62 6.80 18.95
N ALA A 249 -11.99 5.73 19.42
CA ALA A 249 -12.64 4.52 19.93
C ALA A 249 -12.35 4.32 21.42
N LYS A 250 -11.55 3.33 21.83
CA LYS A 250 -11.11 3.15 23.23
C LYS A 250 -10.63 4.48 23.82
N TRP A 251 -10.88 4.70 25.11
CA TRP A 251 -10.67 5.97 25.85
C TRP A 251 -11.64 7.12 25.51
N SER A 252 -12.42 7.02 24.43
CA SER A 252 -13.40 8.05 24.04
C SER A 252 -14.85 7.65 24.37
N LEU A 253 -15.74 8.64 24.47
CA LEU A 253 -17.18 8.39 24.63
C LEU A 253 -17.97 8.40 23.32
N TYR A 254 -17.28 8.31 22.17
CA TYR A 254 -17.93 8.10 20.87
C TYR A 254 -18.54 6.70 20.76
N GLU A 255 -19.45 6.47 19.82
CA GLU A 255 -20.15 5.20 19.59
C GLU A 255 -19.15 4.07 19.37
N THR A 256 -18.09 4.35 18.62
CA THR A 256 -16.94 3.48 18.38
C THR A 256 -16.18 3.09 19.64
N GLY A 257 -16.28 3.85 20.73
CA GLY A 257 -15.65 3.57 22.02
C GLY A 257 -16.56 2.86 23.03
N ILE A 258 -17.85 3.17 23.04
CA ILE A 258 -18.78 2.70 24.08
C ILE A 258 -19.85 1.71 23.63
N ARG A 259 -20.13 1.57 22.32
CA ARG A 259 -21.08 0.57 21.80
C ARG A 259 -20.37 -0.74 21.52
N THR A 260 -20.85 -1.83 22.10
CA THR A 260 -20.20 -3.15 22.02
C THR A 260 -21.14 -4.21 21.51
N PRO A 261 -20.63 -5.31 20.92
CA PRO A 261 -21.46 -6.45 20.57
C PRO A 261 -22.08 -7.06 21.84
N LEU A 262 -23.36 -7.47 21.78
CA LEU A 262 -24.00 -8.27 22.82
C LEU A 262 -24.97 -9.29 22.21
N ILE A 263 -24.71 -10.57 22.46
CA ILE A 263 -25.54 -11.69 21.98
C ILE A 263 -25.81 -12.64 23.14
N ALA A 264 -27.05 -13.10 23.29
CA ALA A 264 -27.43 -14.03 24.34
C ALA A 264 -28.24 -15.22 23.79
N VAL A 265 -27.94 -16.43 24.26
CA VAL A 265 -28.61 -17.68 23.87
C VAL A 265 -29.07 -18.42 25.11
N TRP A 266 -30.32 -18.89 25.10
CA TRP A 266 -30.85 -19.83 26.08
C TRP A 266 -31.92 -20.70 25.40
N PRO A 267 -31.56 -21.92 25.00
CA PRO A 267 -32.46 -22.78 24.22
C PRO A 267 -33.81 -23.00 24.91
N GLY A 268 -34.88 -22.86 24.14
CA GLY A 268 -36.26 -23.01 24.63
C GLY A 268 -36.78 -21.88 25.53
N LYS A 269 -35.96 -20.86 25.84
CA LYS A 269 -36.33 -19.69 26.67
C LYS A 269 -36.19 -18.36 25.93
N ILE A 270 -35.05 -18.15 25.28
CA ILE A 270 -34.83 -17.03 24.37
C ILE A 270 -35.29 -17.46 22.98
N LYS A 271 -36.07 -16.61 22.31
CA LYS A 271 -36.53 -16.87 20.95
C LYS A 271 -35.33 -16.80 19.98
N PRO A 272 -35.02 -17.85 19.21
CA PRO A 272 -33.92 -17.84 18.25
C PRO A 272 -34.12 -16.78 17.15
N SER A 273 -33.02 -16.34 16.55
CA SER A 273 -32.96 -15.39 15.43
C SER A 273 -33.69 -14.09 15.73
N THR A 274 -33.55 -13.59 16.97
CA THR A 274 -34.17 -12.33 17.40
C THR A 274 -33.16 -11.20 17.36
N THR A 275 -33.56 -10.04 16.87
CA THR A 275 -32.80 -8.79 16.96
C THR A 275 -33.59 -7.78 17.77
N THR A 276 -32.93 -6.98 18.60
CA THR A 276 -33.59 -5.95 19.41
C THR A 276 -32.81 -4.64 19.41
N ASP A 277 -33.54 -3.52 19.36
CA ASP A 277 -33.02 -2.16 19.49
C ASP A 277 -33.10 -1.66 20.95
N ALA A 278 -33.55 -2.49 21.89
CA ALA A 278 -33.58 -2.18 23.31
C ALA A 278 -32.20 -1.69 23.79
N MET A 279 -32.13 -0.46 24.31
CA MET A 279 -30.88 0.06 24.83
C MET A 279 -30.57 -0.60 26.17
N VAL A 280 -29.39 -1.23 26.26
CA VAL A 280 -28.87 -1.88 27.47
C VAL A 280 -27.47 -1.37 27.79
N SER A 281 -27.09 -1.45 29.06
CA SER A 281 -25.74 -1.10 29.52
C SER A 281 -25.10 -2.25 30.27
N TRP A 282 -23.78 -2.32 30.30
CA TRP A 282 -23.04 -3.33 31.07
C TRP A 282 -23.40 -3.36 32.56
N ILE A 283 -23.80 -2.23 33.14
CA ILE A 283 -24.34 -2.20 34.53
C ILE A 283 -25.60 -3.06 34.70
N ASP A 284 -26.28 -3.43 33.62
CA ASP A 284 -27.48 -4.27 33.63
C ASP A 284 -27.19 -5.77 33.66
N LEU A 285 -25.97 -6.19 33.37
CA LEU A 285 -25.61 -7.61 33.35
C LEU A 285 -25.73 -8.23 34.75
N MET A 286 -25.20 -7.58 35.79
CA MET A 286 -25.32 -8.06 37.17
C MET A 286 -26.78 -8.32 37.59
N PRO A 287 -27.70 -7.33 37.53
CA PRO A 287 -29.08 -7.58 37.93
C PRO A 287 -29.78 -8.60 37.03
N THR A 288 -29.43 -8.68 35.75
CA THR A 288 -29.99 -9.68 34.83
C THR A 288 -29.57 -11.10 35.21
N LEU A 289 -28.29 -11.34 35.47
CA LEU A 289 -27.80 -12.67 35.85
C LEU A 289 -28.38 -13.12 37.20
N ILE A 290 -28.50 -12.20 38.16
CA ILE A 290 -29.13 -12.50 39.46
C ILE A 290 -30.61 -12.86 39.28
N ASP A 291 -31.34 -12.11 38.45
CA ASP A 291 -32.77 -12.33 38.15
C ASP A 291 -32.99 -13.67 37.44
N LEU A 292 -32.17 -14.01 36.44
CA LEU A 292 -32.21 -15.31 35.75
C LEU A 292 -31.87 -16.49 36.68
N ALA A 293 -31.05 -16.26 37.71
CA ALA A 293 -30.76 -17.23 38.78
C ALA A 293 -31.90 -17.35 39.82
N GLY A 294 -32.99 -16.58 39.69
CA GLY A 294 -34.09 -16.53 40.65
C GLY A 294 -33.77 -15.73 41.93
N GLY A 295 -32.76 -14.85 41.88
CA GLY A 295 -32.30 -14.03 42.99
C GLY A 295 -32.94 -12.65 43.08
N THR A 296 -32.47 -11.87 44.04
CA THR A 296 -32.83 -10.44 44.19
C THR A 296 -31.57 -9.60 44.18
N SER A 297 -31.49 -8.62 43.29
CA SER A 297 -30.33 -7.74 43.18
C SER A 297 -30.16 -6.86 44.43
N PRO A 298 -28.92 -6.51 44.82
CA PRO A 298 -28.67 -5.57 45.91
C PRO A 298 -29.31 -4.21 45.68
N ALA A 299 -29.74 -3.55 46.75
CA ALA A 299 -30.30 -2.20 46.67
C ALA A 299 -29.25 -1.16 46.26
N GLY A 300 -29.70 -0.08 45.61
CA GLY A 300 -28.89 1.10 45.29
C GLY A 300 -27.91 0.92 44.12
N ILE A 301 -28.06 -0.12 43.30
CA ILE A 301 -27.36 -0.25 42.01
C ILE A 301 -28.01 0.64 40.94
N ASP A 302 -27.25 1.01 39.91
CA ASP A 302 -27.72 1.81 38.76
C ASP A 302 -28.34 0.93 37.65
N GLY A 303 -27.92 -0.33 37.61
CA GLY A 303 -28.37 -1.36 36.69
C GLY A 303 -29.80 -1.83 36.92
N ARG A 304 -30.42 -2.36 35.86
CA ARG A 304 -31.77 -2.95 35.91
C ARG A 304 -31.74 -4.26 35.12
N SER A 305 -32.50 -5.27 35.53
CA SER A 305 -32.55 -6.52 34.78
C SER A 305 -33.22 -6.32 33.41
N PHE A 306 -32.58 -6.80 32.33
CA PHE A 306 -33.16 -6.90 30.99
C PHE A 306 -33.60 -8.34 30.65
N SER A 307 -33.75 -9.21 31.66
CA SER A 307 -34.27 -10.58 31.50
C SER A 307 -35.58 -10.62 30.70
N LYS A 308 -36.47 -9.65 30.93
CA LYS A 308 -37.74 -9.52 30.19
C LYS A 308 -37.55 -9.28 28.70
N VAL A 309 -36.47 -8.62 28.28
CA VAL A 309 -36.12 -8.48 26.86
C VAL A 309 -35.65 -9.82 26.31
N LEU A 310 -34.77 -10.52 27.04
CA LEU A 310 -34.28 -11.84 26.66
C LEU A 310 -35.44 -12.84 26.47
N LEU A 311 -36.41 -12.83 27.38
CA LEU A 311 -37.58 -13.71 27.38
C LEU A 311 -38.71 -13.25 26.43
N GLY A 312 -38.52 -12.14 25.71
CA GLY A 312 -39.50 -11.61 24.76
C GLY A 312 -40.78 -11.04 25.40
N GLU A 313 -40.74 -10.69 26.68
CA GLU A 313 -41.85 -10.06 27.42
C GLU A 313 -41.96 -8.56 27.15
N THR A 314 -40.87 -7.92 26.72
CA THR A 314 -40.80 -6.50 26.35
C THR A 314 -39.74 -6.29 25.28
N ASP A 315 -39.91 -5.28 24.43
CA ASP A 315 -38.97 -4.84 23.40
C ASP A 315 -38.15 -3.60 23.84
N LYS A 316 -38.39 -3.07 25.04
CA LYS A 316 -37.72 -1.88 25.59
C LYS A 316 -37.07 -2.13 26.94
N HIS A 317 -35.98 -1.42 27.20
CA HIS A 317 -35.28 -1.45 28.49
C HIS A 317 -34.89 -0.08 29.03
N ARG A 318 -33.95 0.63 28.38
CA ARG A 318 -33.54 2.00 28.76
C ARG A 318 -33.95 3.03 27.73
N ASP A 319 -34.30 4.22 28.21
CA ASP A 319 -34.44 5.43 27.38
C ASP A 319 -33.16 6.28 27.36
N VAL A 320 -32.26 6.04 28.33
CA VAL A 320 -31.06 6.85 28.58
C VAL A 320 -29.87 5.95 28.88
N ILE A 321 -28.75 6.23 28.22
CA ILE A 321 -27.44 5.63 28.47
C ILE A 321 -26.47 6.72 28.88
N PHE A 322 -25.76 6.51 29.99
CA PHE A 322 -24.67 7.39 30.44
C PHE A 322 -23.35 6.64 30.34
N ALA A 323 -22.28 7.36 30.02
CA ALA A 323 -20.91 6.82 30.06
C ALA A 323 -19.93 7.88 30.55
N THR A 324 -18.83 7.43 31.17
CA THR A 324 -17.83 8.30 31.79
C THR A 324 -16.40 7.80 31.53
N HIS A 325 -15.47 8.71 31.32
CA HIS A 325 -14.04 8.45 31.22
C HIS A 325 -13.26 9.40 32.15
N LYS A 326 -12.16 8.93 32.76
CA LYS A 326 -11.27 9.73 33.62
C LYS A 326 -9.83 9.73 33.10
N GLY A 327 -9.25 8.56 32.92
CA GLY A 327 -7.88 8.37 32.43
C GLY A 327 -7.18 7.16 33.04
N ASP A 328 -5.85 7.12 32.89
CA ASP A 328 -5.00 6.04 33.36
C ASP A 328 -3.70 6.57 33.98
N LYS A 329 -3.71 6.80 35.31
CA LYS A 329 -2.59 7.45 36.02
C LYS A 329 -2.21 8.76 35.31
N ASP A 330 -0.96 8.89 34.87
CA ASP A 330 -0.38 10.00 34.11
C ASP A 330 -0.62 9.92 32.60
N LYS A 331 -1.35 8.91 32.12
CA LYS A 331 -1.72 8.71 30.71
C LYS A 331 -3.22 8.92 30.52
N ASN A 332 -3.61 9.34 29.33
CA ASN A 332 -5.00 9.53 28.92
C ASN A 332 -5.79 10.44 29.86
N VAL A 333 -5.13 11.43 30.45
CA VAL A 333 -5.72 12.32 31.46
C VAL A 333 -6.65 13.32 30.77
N TYR A 334 -7.85 12.86 30.43
CA TYR A 334 -8.86 13.65 29.71
C TYR A 334 -10.26 13.20 30.15
N PRO A 335 -10.85 13.82 31.18
CA PRO A 335 -12.14 13.38 31.71
C PRO A 335 -13.30 13.83 30.81
N ILE A 336 -14.15 12.86 30.43
CA ILE A 336 -15.28 13.05 29.50
C ILE A 336 -16.56 12.48 30.12
N ARG A 337 -17.71 13.11 29.86
CA ARG A 337 -19.04 12.60 30.20
C ARG A 337 -19.93 12.55 28.97
N SER A 338 -20.81 11.57 28.90
CA SER A 338 -21.79 11.51 27.81
C SER A 338 -23.15 11.03 28.28
N VAL A 339 -24.16 11.44 27.52
CA VAL A 339 -25.52 10.89 27.61
C VAL A 339 -26.04 10.63 26.20
N ARG A 340 -26.69 9.48 26.02
CA ARG A 340 -27.48 9.15 24.84
C ARG A 340 -28.95 8.98 25.22
N VAL A 341 -29.83 9.63 24.46
CA VAL A 341 -31.28 9.57 24.58
C VAL A 341 -31.89 9.31 23.20
N GLY A 342 -32.33 8.07 22.98
CA GLY A 342 -32.73 7.59 21.65
C GLY A 342 -31.61 7.82 20.63
N LYS A 343 -31.92 8.56 19.57
CA LYS A 343 -30.97 8.92 18.50
C LYS A 343 -30.03 10.07 18.84
N TRP A 344 -30.24 10.77 19.94
CA TRP A 344 -29.43 11.93 20.29
C TRP A 344 -28.34 11.55 21.27
N LYS A 345 -27.14 12.07 21.05
CA LYS A 345 -26.03 11.89 21.97
C LYS A 345 -25.30 13.20 22.20
N TYR A 346 -24.93 13.40 23.45
CA TYR A 346 -24.19 14.57 23.91
C TYR A 346 -22.93 14.12 24.63
N ILE A 347 -21.81 14.74 24.29
CA ILE A 347 -20.51 14.53 24.93
C ILE A 347 -20.05 15.88 25.50
N ARG A 348 -19.57 15.83 26.75
CA ARG A 348 -18.99 16.97 27.47
C ARG A 348 -17.55 16.67 27.79
N ASN A 349 -16.66 17.47 27.21
CA ASN A 349 -15.23 17.46 27.49
C ASN A 349 -15.00 18.47 28.61
N LEU A 350 -14.67 17.99 29.83
CA LEU A 350 -14.62 18.86 31.01
C LEU A 350 -13.47 19.88 30.94
N HIS A 351 -12.37 19.50 30.27
CA HIS A 351 -11.17 20.29 30.12
C HIS A 351 -10.74 20.39 28.64
N PRO A 352 -11.44 21.20 27.82
CA PRO A 352 -11.09 21.41 26.40
C PRO A 352 -9.70 22.07 26.22
N GLU A 353 -9.14 22.64 27.30
CA GLU A 353 -7.78 23.17 27.33
C GLU A 353 -6.69 22.10 27.45
N PHE A 354 -7.04 20.83 27.69
CA PHE A 354 -6.10 19.72 27.68
C PHE A 354 -5.97 19.17 26.25
N ALA A 355 -4.81 18.62 25.91
CA ALA A 355 -4.68 17.81 24.70
C ALA A 355 -5.31 16.44 24.97
N TYR A 356 -6.22 16.00 24.10
CA TYR A 356 -6.72 14.62 24.16
C TYR A 356 -5.61 13.69 23.69
N THR A 357 -5.04 12.92 24.61
CA THR A 357 -4.01 11.92 24.32
C THR A 357 -4.46 10.59 24.87
N THR A 358 -3.92 9.53 24.29
CA THR A 358 -4.20 8.14 24.62
C THR A 358 -2.90 7.33 24.62
N HIS A 359 -3.00 6.07 25.03
CA HIS A 359 -1.90 5.13 24.88
C HIS A 359 -1.41 4.99 23.43
N THR A 360 -2.28 5.20 22.43
CA THR A 360 -1.94 5.10 21.00
C THR A 360 -0.87 6.12 20.59
N ASP A 361 -1.01 7.39 21.01
CA ASP A 361 -0.10 8.47 20.64
C ASP A 361 1.03 8.70 21.64
N VAL A 362 0.78 8.43 22.93
CA VAL A 362 1.80 8.55 23.99
C VAL A 362 2.88 7.47 23.81
N TRP A 363 2.51 6.22 23.55
CA TRP A 363 3.50 5.15 23.38
C TRP A 363 4.27 5.24 22.07
N ALA A 364 3.67 5.78 21.00
CA ALA A 364 4.42 6.09 19.77
C ALA A 364 5.61 7.03 20.04
N LYS A 365 5.51 7.92 21.04
CA LYS A 365 6.60 8.81 21.48
C LYS A 365 7.57 8.14 22.45
N GLU A 366 7.07 7.35 23.40
CA GLU A 366 7.87 6.72 24.47
C GLU A 366 8.62 5.46 24.01
N SER A 367 8.14 4.78 22.98
CA SER A 367 8.71 3.54 22.44
C SER A 367 8.57 3.56 20.91
N PRO A 368 9.37 4.39 20.21
CA PRO A 368 9.37 4.45 18.76
C PRO A 368 9.71 3.07 18.17
N ARG A 369 9.24 2.80 16.95
CA ARG A 369 9.37 1.50 16.28
C ARG A 369 10.84 1.02 16.29
N ILE A 370 11.08 -0.11 16.98
CA ILE A 370 12.32 -0.88 16.92
C ILE A 370 11.96 -2.23 16.29
N ASP A 371 12.73 -2.68 15.30
CA ASP A 371 12.50 -3.95 14.63
C ASP A 371 12.47 -5.12 15.63
N GLY A 372 11.46 -5.98 15.51
CA GLY A 372 11.25 -7.15 16.37
C GLY A 372 10.50 -6.89 17.68
N HIS A 373 10.07 -5.65 17.98
CA HIS A 373 9.38 -5.32 19.23
C HIS A 373 7.90 -4.95 19.04
N TRP A 374 7.03 -5.96 18.88
CA TRP A 374 5.58 -5.83 18.67
C TRP A 374 4.80 -5.71 19.99
N ALA A 375 5.33 -5.06 21.02
CA ALA A 375 4.76 -5.20 22.37
C ALA A 375 3.61 -4.21 22.67
N HIS A 376 3.38 -3.17 21.86
CA HIS A 376 2.52 -2.02 22.23
C HIS A 376 1.66 -1.47 21.07
N ALA A 377 0.58 -0.76 21.40
CA ALA A 377 -0.34 -0.15 20.42
C ALA A 377 0.23 1.11 19.76
N GLY A 378 -0.27 1.41 18.56
CA GLY A 378 -0.13 2.73 17.94
C GLY A 378 1.03 2.89 16.97
N HIS A 379 1.53 1.82 16.32
CA HIS A 379 2.58 2.00 15.30
C HIS A 379 2.05 2.77 14.08
N HIS A 380 0.76 2.63 13.76
CA HIS A 380 0.07 3.45 12.76
C HIS A 380 0.08 4.95 13.11
N TRP A 381 0.24 5.33 14.38
CA TRP A 381 0.23 6.73 14.80
C TRP A 381 1.37 7.53 14.16
N GLN A 382 2.55 6.92 14.03
CA GLN A 382 3.69 7.56 13.35
C GLN A 382 3.38 7.83 11.88
N SER A 383 2.66 6.92 11.20
CA SER A 383 2.23 7.14 9.81
C SER A 383 1.28 8.34 9.66
N TYR A 384 0.46 8.65 10.67
CA TYR A 384 -0.39 9.85 10.66
C TYR A 384 0.44 11.12 10.81
N ILE A 385 1.43 11.10 11.71
CA ILE A 385 2.38 12.22 11.88
C ILE A 385 3.17 12.45 10.60
N ASP A 386 3.63 11.39 9.95
CA ASP A 386 4.40 11.48 8.71
C ASP A 386 3.53 11.96 7.54
N ALA A 387 2.29 11.45 7.42
CA ALA A 387 1.32 11.95 6.46
C ALA A 387 1.00 13.42 6.70
N ALA A 388 0.87 13.87 7.95
CA ALA A 388 0.59 15.26 8.29
C ALA A 388 1.68 16.25 7.88
N LYS A 389 2.89 15.78 7.54
CA LYS A 389 3.95 16.63 6.99
C LYS A 389 3.66 17.09 5.55
N THR A 390 2.81 16.36 4.81
CA THR A 390 2.57 16.59 3.38
C THR A 390 1.09 16.56 2.98
N ASP A 391 0.21 15.97 3.80
CA ASP A 391 -1.24 15.89 3.61
C ASP A 391 -2.00 16.76 4.63
N PRO A 392 -2.63 17.86 4.19
CA PRO A 392 -3.46 18.71 5.06
C PRO A 392 -4.63 17.98 5.73
N LYS A 393 -5.15 16.89 5.14
CA LYS A 393 -6.21 16.08 5.77
C LYS A 393 -5.69 15.30 6.97
N ALA A 394 -4.46 14.76 6.89
CA ALA A 394 -3.80 14.11 8.01
C ALA A 394 -3.51 15.11 9.14
N ALA A 395 -3.04 16.32 8.79
CA ALA A 395 -2.83 17.39 9.77
C ALA A 395 -4.15 17.82 10.45
N ALA A 396 -5.24 17.97 9.69
CA ALA A 396 -6.57 18.26 10.23
C ALA A 396 -7.08 17.13 11.14
N PHE A 397 -6.90 15.87 10.75
CA PHE A 397 -7.26 14.71 11.58
C PHE A 397 -6.53 14.73 12.93
N LEU A 398 -5.21 14.96 12.94
CA LEU A 398 -4.43 15.04 14.18
C LEU A 398 -4.87 16.21 15.06
N HIS A 399 -5.19 17.35 14.44
CA HIS A 399 -5.71 18.50 15.16
C HIS A 399 -7.07 18.19 15.80
N ASP A 400 -8.01 17.65 15.03
CA ASP A 400 -9.35 17.29 15.51
C ASP A 400 -9.29 16.22 16.62
N TYR A 401 -8.36 15.27 16.50
CA TYR A 401 -8.14 14.25 17.53
C TYR A 401 -7.67 14.85 18.86
N HIS A 402 -6.69 15.74 18.82
CA HIS A 402 -6.11 16.32 20.03
C HIS A 402 -6.90 17.49 20.62
N SER A 403 -7.78 18.13 19.85
CA SER A 403 -8.49 19.35 20.24
C SER A 403 -10.02 19.21 20.13
N SER A 404 -10.62 18.50 21.09
CA SER A 404 -12.07 18.40 21.17
C SER A 404 -12.70 19.67 21.77
N PRO A 405 -13.82 20.18 21.21
CA PRO A 405 -14.53 21.32 21.79
C PRO A 405 -15.14 20.95 23.14
N ALA A 406 -15.48 21.93 23.98
CA ALA A 406 -16.08 21.67 25.29
C ALA A 406 -17.36 20.81 25.24
N GLU A 407 -18.10 20.93 24.14
CA GLU A 407 -19.42 20.33 23.98
C GLU A 407 -19.61 19.79 22.56
N GLU A 408 -20.19 18.59 22.50
CA GLU A 408 -20.49 17.92 21.25
C GLU A 408 -21.89 17.32 21.26
N LEU A 409 -22.59 17.45 20.15
CA LEU A 409 -23.96 16.97 20.00
C LEU A 409 -24.11 16.24 18.66
N TYR A 410 -24.66 15.02 18.69
CA TYR A 410 -24.78 14.14 17.54
C TYR A 410 -26.18 13.53 17.41
N GLN A 411 -26.56 13.21 16.17
CA GLN A 411 -27.68 12.31 15.86
C GLN A 411 -27.11 10.97 15.35
N VAL A 412 -26.90 10.00 16.24
CA VAL A 412 -26.10 8.79 15.99
C VAL A 412 -26.68 7.86 14.92
N GLU A 413 -27.97 7.91 14.63
CA GLU A 413 -28.57 7.12 13.54
C GLU A 413 -28.24 7.71 12.16
N ALA A 414 -28.18 9.05 12.05
CA ALA A 414 -27.85 9.74 10.81
C ALA A 414 -26.33 9.92 10.62
N ASP A 415 -25.59 9.84 11.72
CA ASP A 415 -24.14 10.01 11.78
C ASP A 415 -23.55 8.97 12.76
N PRO A 416 -23.46 7.69 12.36
CA PRO A 416 -23.07 6.56 13.22
C PRO A 416 -21.62 6.58 13.68
N PHE A 417 -20.80 7.44 13.07
CA PHE A 417 -19.41 7.70 13.45
C PHE A 417 -19.23 9.06 14.12
N GLU A 418 -20.31 9.85 14.31
CA GLU A 418 -20.28 11.13 15.02
C GLU A 418 -19.25 12.12 14.43
N GLN A 419 -19.26 12.28 13.10
CA GLN A 419 -18.36 13.18 12.37
C GLN A 419 -18.83 14.64 12.35
N LYS A 420 -20.13 14.90 12.55
CA LYS A 420 -20.72 16.25 12.45
C LYS A 420 -21.25 16.73 13.78
N ASN A 421 -20.45 17.52 14.50
CA ASN A 421 -20.87 18.15 15.74
C ASN A 421 -21.95 19.23 15.49
N LEU A 422 -23.12 19.03 16.08
CA LEU A 422 -24.29 19.89 15.97
C LEU A 422 -24.39 20.95 17.08
N ALA A 423 -23.50 20.94 18.07
CA ALA A 423 -23.61 21.78 19.27
C ALA A 423 -23.56 23.29 18.95
N GLY A 424 -22.83 23.69 17.90
CA GLY A 424 -22.72 25.08 17.47
C GLY A 424 -23.90 25.59 16.63
N LEU A 425 -24.84 24.73 16.24
CA LEU A 425 -25.94 25.09 15.35
C LEU A 425 -27.15 25.62 16.13
N PRO A 426 -27.66 26.84 15.84
CA PRO A 426 -28.77 27.45 16.58
C PRO A 426 -30.03 26.58 16.66
N ASP A 427 -30.35 25.85 15.59
CA ASP A 427 -31.54 24.99 15.50
C ASP A 427 -31.54 23.83 16.51
N HIS A 428 -30.39 23.52 17.11
CA HIS A 428 -30.23 22.42 18.06
C HIS A 428 -29.96 22.89 19.49
N ALA A 429 -29.96 24.21 19.74
CA ALA A 429 -29.64 24.78 21.05
C ALA A 429 -30.55 24.27 22.18
N ALA A 430 -31.84 24.04 21.92
CA ALA A 430 -32.77 23.50 22.91
C ALA A 430 -32.43 22.06 23.32
N LYS A 431 -32.12 21.20 22.35
CA LYS A 431 -31.73 19.81 22.60
C LYS A 431 -30.37 19.73 23.30
N LEU A 432 -29.41 20.58 22.90
CA LEU A 432 -28.13 20.72 23.59
C LEU A 432 -28.34 21.07 25.08
N ALA A 433 -29.17 22.07 25.37
CA ALA A 433 -29.44 22.51 26.74
C ALA A 433 -30.08 21.41 27.60
N GLU A 434 -31.01 20.64 27.03
CA GLU A 434 -31.66 19.49 27.68
C GLU A 434 -30.63 18.42 28.08
N LEU A 435 -29.82 17.94 27.12
CA LEU A 435 -28.86 16.86 27.37
C LEU A 435 -27.70 17.31 28.27
N ARG A 436 -27.26 18.58 28.14
CA ARG A 436 -26.31 19.21 29.08
C ARG A 436 -26.83 19.19 30.50
N ALA A 437 -28.11 19.51 30.70
CA ALA A 437 -28.74 19.49 32.02
C ALA A 437 -28.77 18.06 32.58
N MET A 438 -29.11 17.06 31.76
CA MET A 438 -29.10 15.65 32.17
C MET A 438 -27.72 15.17 32.62
N VAL A 439 -26.65 15.48 31.88
CA VAL A 439 -25.28 15.14 32.31
C VAL A 439 -24.93 15.85 33.62
N SER A 440 -25.26 17.13 33.74
CA SER A 440 -24.96 17.92 34.94
C SER A 440 -25.71 17.43 36.18
N GLU A 441 -26.96 16.98 36.03
CA GLU A 441 -27.74 16.35 37.09
C GLU A 441 -27.16 14.99 37.45
N ARG A 442 -26.85 14.16 36.45
CA ARG A 442 -26.28 12.83 36.68
C ARG A 442 -24.94 12.89 37.42
N MET A 443 -24.07 13.83 37.07
CA MET A 443 -22.80 14.06 37.77
C MET A 443 -23.02 14.35 39.26
N LYS A 444 -24.01 15.18 39.60
CA LYS A 444 -24.37 15.48 40.99
C LYS A 444 -24.92 14.26 41.72
N GLU A 445 -25.80 13.48 41.07
CA GLU A 445 -26.40 12.28 41.64
C GLU A 445 -25.36 11.23 42.04
N ILE A 446 -24.36 11.00 41.20
CA ILE A 446 -23.35 9.95 41.41
C ILE A 446 -22.15 10.41 42.24
N GLY A 447 -22.14 11.68 42.66
CA GLY A 447 -21.01 12.28 43.37
C GLY A 447 -19.75 12.28 42.52
N ASP A 448 -19.89 12.64 41.25
CA ASP A 448 -18.78 12.88 40.33
C ASP A 448 -17.95 14.05 40.84
N ASP A 449 -16.70 13.77 41.21
CA ASP A 449 -15.80 14.74 41.83
C ASP A 449 -14.92 15.47 40.81
N GLU A 450 -15.10 15.18 39.51
CA GLU A 450 -14.31 15.72 38.40
C GLU A 450 -12.79 15.49 38.57
N SER A 451 -12.40 14.53 39.42
CA SER A 451 -11.00 14.25 39.70
C SER A 451 -10.25 13.77 38.46
N LEU A 452 -8.97 14.17 38.37
CA LEU A 452 -8.04 13.70 37.35
C LEU A 452 -7.34 12.42 37.83
N SER A 453 -6.95 11.55 36.90
CA SER A 453 -6.13 10.36 37.22
C SER A 453 -4.65 10.70 37.47
N GLY A 454 -4.18 11.86 36.97
CA GLY A 454 -2.80 12.31 37.02
C GLY A 454 -2.64 13.72 36.43
N PRO A 455 -1.41 14.21 36.21
CA PRO A 455 -1.17 15.51 35.60
C PRO A 455 -1.54 15.50 34.10
N PRO A 456 -2.31 16.48 33.60
CA PRO A 456 -2.72 16.56 32.20
C PRO A 456 -1.64 17.18 31.30
N GLN A 457 -1.72 16.92 30.00
CA GLN A 457 -0.99 17.67 28.97
C GLN A 457 -1.84 18.85 28.50
N LEU A 458 -1.29 20.06 28.52
CA LEU A 458 -2.01 21.26 28.08
C LEU A 458 -1.95 21.40 26.56
N LEU A 459 -3.10 21.67 25.93
CA LEU A 459 -3.20 21.80 24.47
C LEU A 459 -2.29 22.91 23.92
N LYS A 460 -2.18 24.03 24.64
CA LYS A 460 -1.32 25.17 24.27
C LYS A 460 0.17 24.82 24.18
N ASP A 461 0.60 23.80 24.92
CA ASP A 461 2.00 23.36 25.02
C ASP A 461 2.25 22.09 24.19
N PHE A 462 1.21 21.59 23.49
CA PHE A 462 1.26 20.38 22.67
C PHE A 462 1.57 20.75 21.22
N ALA A 463 2.71 20.28 20.71
CA ALA A 463 3.14 20.55 19.33
C ALA A 463 2.29 19.76 18.33
N LEU A 464 1.33 20.43 17.69
CA LEU A 464 0.58 19.91 16.54
C LEU A 464 1.27 20.35 15.24
N PRO A 465 1.33 19.51 14.20
CA PRO A 465 1.71 19.96 12.86
C PRO A 465 0.82 21.14 12.46
N PRO A 466 1.38 22.25 11.96
CA PRO A 466 0.56 23.36 11.49
C PRO A 466 -0.34 22.86 10.36
N ALA A 467 -1.63 23.20 10.40
CA ALA A 467 -2.52 23.03 9.27
C ALA A 467 -2.14 24.07 8.19
N GLU A 468 -1.01 23.87 7.50
CA GLU A 468 -0.50 24.87 6.57
C GLU A 468 -1.40 24.96 5.34
N SER A 469 -1.89 26.19 5.08
CA SER A 469 -2.43 26.58 3.79
C SER A 469 -1.31 26.59 2.76
N LYS A 470 -1.55 25.96 1.60
CA LYS A 470 -0.64 26.05 0.45
C LYS A 470 -0.41 27.52 0.10
N VAL A 471 0.86 27.95 0.10
CA VAL A 471 1.27 29.28 -0.37
C VAL A 471 1.63 29.20 -1.85
N PHE A 472 0.99 29.99 -2.70
CA PHE A 472 1.26 30.07 -4.13
C PHE A 472 2.32 31.14 -4.40
N ASP A 473 3.51 30.72 -4.82
CA ASP A 473 4.62 31.62 -5.11
C ASP A 473 4.52 32.28 -6.49
N GLU A 474 4.94 33.55 -6.56
CA GLU A 474 5.11 34.26 -7.83
C GLU A 474 6.30 33.70 -8.63
N VAL A 475 6.04 33.35 -9.88
CA VAL A 475 7.03 32.98 -10.89
C VAL A 475 6.89 33.94 -12.09
N ASP A 476 7.98 34.62 -12.46
CA ASP A 476 8.04 35.53 -13.62
C ASP A 476 6.87 36.53 -13.71
N GLY A 477 6.58 37.24 -12.61
CA GLY A 477 5.51 38.25 -12.62
C GLY A 477 4.10 37.68 -12.46
N THR A 478 3.94 36.37 -12.25
CA THR A 478 2.65 35.67 -12.28
C THR A 478 2.49 34.68 -11.12
N VAL A 479 1.33 34.70 -10.47
CA VAL A 479 0.85 33.63 -9.58
C VAL A 479 -0.32 32.92 -10.26
N ILE A 480 -0.31 31.59 -10.30
CA ILE A 480 -1.39 30.79 -10.86
C ILE A 480 -1.98 29.91 -9.76
N ILE A 481 -3.30 29.96 -9.61
CA ILE A 481 -4.05 29.18 -8.63
C ILE A 481 -5.09 28.37 -9.41
N GLU A 482 -4.88 27.05 -9.50
CA GLU A 482 -5.84 26.11 -10.06
C GLU A 482 -6.90 25.78 -9.02
N MET A 483 -8.19 25.79 -9.38
CA MET A 483 -9.25 25.55 -8.39
C MET A 483 -9.25 24.12 -7.85
N GLU A 484 -8.74 23.15 -8.59
CA GLU A 484 -8.48 21.78 -8.11
C GLU A 484 -7.41 21.70 -7.01
N SER A 485 -6.53 22.71 -6.93
CA SER A 485 -5.49 22.79 -5.90
C SER A 485 -5.96 23.47 -4.61
N THR A 486 -7.27 23.72 -4.49
CA THR A 486 -7.89 24.35 -3.31
C THR A 486 -7.76 23.45 -2.09
N SER A 487 -6.99 23.91 -1.09
CA SER A 487 -6.88 23.27 0.23
C SER A 487 -7.89 23.79 1.26
N SER A 488 -8.69 24.81 0.89
CA SER A 488 -9.74 25.34 1.76
C SER A 488 -10.93 24.37 1.88
N PRO A 489 -11.59 24.29 3.06
CA PRO A 489 -12.84 23.57 3.19
C PRO A 489 -13.86 24.06 2.15
N LEU A 490 -14.32 23.17 1.27
CA LEU A 490 -15.14 23.57 0.13
C LEU A 490 -16.52 24.10 0.53
N GLY A 491 -17.08 23.72 1.68
CA GLY A 491 -18.41 24.16 2.11
C GLY A 491 -19.48 23.90 1.04
N GLU A 492 -20.14 24.96 0.56
CA GLU A 492 -21.14 24.91 -0.51
C GLU A 492 -20.54 24.86 -1.93
N TRP A 493 -19.22 24.86 -2.09
CA TRP A 493 -18.56 24.63 -3.39
C TRP A 493 -18.48 23.13 -3.70
N LYS A 494 -18.61 22.77 -4.98
CA LYS A 494 -18.53 21.39 -5.48
C LYS A 494 -17.57 21.30 -6.65
N ASN A 495 -16.69 20.30 -6.64
CA ASN A 495 -15.92 19.93 -7.83
C ASN A 495 -16.85 19.38 -8.93
N ARG A 496 -16.60 19.81 -10.16
CA ARG A 496 -17.39 19.44 -11.36
C ARG A 496 -16.46 19.25 -12.56
N THR A 497 -16.91 18.44 -13.51
CA THR A 497 -16.21 18.13 -14.77
C THR A 497 -17.11 18.33 -16.00
N THR A 498 -18.28 18.94 -15.81
CA THR A 498 -19.37 18.95 -16.80
C THR A 498 -19.29 20.08 -17.84
N LEU A 499 -18.39 21.05 -17.67
CA LEU A 499 -18.11 22.11 -18.64
C LEU A 499 -16.83 21.75 -19.38
N THR A 500 -16.65 22.16 -20.62
CA THR A 500 -15.37 21.94 -21.34
C THR A 500 -15.09 23.11 -22.29
N PRO A 501 -13.82 23.52 -22.48
CA PRO A 501 -12.63 23.03 -21.78
C PRO A 501 -12.44 23.75 -20.42
N PHE A 502 -12.16 23.04 -19.33
CA PHE A 502 -11.56 23.61 -18.10
C PHE A 502 -10.06 23.34 -18.08
N THR A 503 -9.34 23.98 -17.17
CA THR A 503 -7.93 23.69 -16.92
C THR A 503 -7.78 22.62 -15.86
N GLY A 504 -6.78 21.74 -16.01
CA GLY A 504 -6.59 20.62 -15.09
C GLY A 504 -7.63 19.51 -15.26
N THR A 505 -8.11 18.98 -14.13
CA THR A 505 -9.00 17.82 -13.98
C THR A 505 -10.43 18.17 -13.56
N SER A 506 -10.67 19.38 -12.99
CA SER A 506 -12.01 19.84 -12.60
C SER A 506 -12.10 21.35 -12.35
N TYR A 507 -13.31 21.88 -12.19
CA TYR A 507 -13.59 23.25 -11.73
C TYR A 507 -14.52 23.26 -10.51
N LEU A 508 -14.59 24.38 -9.79
CA LEU A 508 -15.49 24.56 -8.63
C LEU A 508 -16.80 25.26 -9.01
N GLU A 509 -17.93 24.64 -8.69
CA GLU A 509 -19.28 25.22 -8.82
C GLU A 509 -19.85 25.54 -7.44
N PHE A 510 -20.26 26.78 -7.20
CA PHE A 510 -20.89 27.18 -5.94
C PHE A 510 -22.36 26.76 -5.91
N MET A 511 -22.80 26.06 -4.87
CA MET A 511 -24.16 25.52 -4.76
C MET A 511 -25.04 26.22 -3.72
N GLY A 512 -24.48 27.17 -2.96
CA GLY A 512 -25.20 27.93 -1.94
C GLY A 512 -25.98 29.13 -2.48
N ASN A 513 -26.74 29.78 -1.59
CA ASN A 513 -27.59 30.96 -1.86
C ASN A 513 -28.64 30.75 -2.96
N ASN A 514 -29.42 31.80 -3.26
CA ASN A 514 -30.33 31.82 -4.40
C ASN A 514 -29.59 32.27 -5.67
N PRO A 515 -30.05 31.87 -6.87
CA PRO A 515 -29.35 32.12 -8.13
C PRO A 515 -28.95 33.56 -8.44
N GLY A 516 -29.59 34.61 -7.89
CA GLY A 516 -29.27 36.01 -8.24
C GLY A 516 -28.85 36.94 -7.09
N VAL A 517 -28.99 36.49 -5.85
CA VAL A 517 -28.68 37.29 -4.65
C VAL A 517 -28.23 36.39 -3.50
N GLY A 518 -27.24 36.85 -2.73
CA GLY A 518 -26.74 36.16 -1.56
C GLY A 518 -25.66 36.98 -0.86
N ALA A 519 -25.54 36.82 0.46
CA ALA A 519 -24.39 37.33 1.20
C ALA A 519 -23.13 36.48 0.85
N PRO A 520 -21.91 37.00 1.06
CA PRO A 520 -20.70 36.19 1.00
C PRO A 520 -20.86 34.92 1.83
N ASN A 521 -20.64 33.76 1.21
CA ASN A 521 -20.86 32.47 1.84
C ASN A 521 -19.81 31.45 1.36
N SER A 522 -19.40 30.52 2.21
CA SER A 522 -18.35 29.51 1.95
C SER A 522 -17.06 30.12 1.40
N PRO A 523 -16.29 30.88 2.21
CA PRO A 523 -15.04 31.48 1.77
C PRO A 523 -13.97 30.42 1.48
N LEU A 524 -13.32 30.53 0.33
CA LEU A 524 -12.10 29.82 -0.05
C LEU A 524 -10.91 30.77 0.13
N ASN A 525 -9.90 30.32 0.87
CA ASN A 525 -8.69 31.08 1.17
C ASN A 525 -7.52 30.56 0.34
N TYR A 526 -6.80 31.47 -0.30
CA TYR A 526 -5.59 31.18 -1.06
C TYR A 526 -4.49 32.13 -0.62
N ASP A 527 -3.45 31.60 0.01
CA ASP A 527 -2.29 32.39 0.40
C ASP A 527 -1.30 32.44 -0.77
N PHE A 528 -0.77 33.62 -1.10
CA PHE A 528 0.17 33.78 -2.20
C PHE A 528 1.28 34.76 -1.83
N ARG A 529 2.47 34.54 -2.40
CA ARG A 529 3.65 35.38 -2.16
C ARG A 529 4.01 36.16 -3.41
N ILE A 530 4.22 37.47 -3.24
CA ILE A 530 4.72 38.33 -4.30
C ILE A 530 6.21 38.56 -4.05
N ASN A 531 7.04 38.16 -5.00
CA ASN A 531 8.50 38.27 -4.94
C ASN A 531 8.99 39.56 -5.60
N THR A 532 8.18 40.17 -6.46
CA THR A 532 8.52 41.38 -7.21
C THR A 532 7.55 42.51 -6.90
N PRO A 533 7.99 43.71 -6.49
CA PRO A 533 7.05 44.77 -6.17
C PRO A 533 6.45 45.35 -7.46
N GLY A 534 5.18 45.75 -7.42
CA GLY A 534 4.55 46.37 -8.58
C GLY A 534 3.03 46.41 -8.51
N ASP A 535 2.43 46.88 -9.61
CA ASP A 535 0.99 46.82 -9.82
C ASP A 535 0.63 45.45 -10.39
N TYR A 536 -0.44 44.83 -9.90
CA TYR A 536 -0.93 43.52 -10.33
C TYR A 536 -2.41 43.56 -10.68
N TRP A 537 -2.77 42.74 -11.67
CA TRP A 537 -4.14 42.32 -11.98
C TRP A 537 -4.47 41.04 -11.21
N ILE A 538 -5.75 40.86 -10.87
CA ILE A 538 -6.31 39.55 -10.51
C ILE A 538 -7.33 39.20 -11.59
N SER A 539 -7.08 38.10 -12.27
CA SER A 539 -7.87 37.58 -13.38
C SER A 539 -8.44 36.23 -13.00
N ILE A 540 -9.65 35.92 -13.44
CA ILE A 540 -10.26 34.61 -13.22
C ILE A 540 -10.73 34.01 -14.52
N ARG A 541 -10.70 32.69 -14.58
CA ARG A 541 -11.38 31.88 -15.57
C ARG A 541 -12.65 31.32 -14.95
N SER A 542 -13.80 31.75 -15.48
CA SER A 542 -15.12 31.45 -14.89
C SER A 542 -16.17 31.26 -15.97
N HIS A 543 -17.28 30.60 -15.61
CA HIS A 543 -18.40 30.35 -16.50
C HIS A 543 -19.70 30.92 -15.92
N LYS A 544 -20.48 31.60 -16.78
CA LYS A 544 -21.81 32.12 -16.46
C LYS A 544 -22.86 31.13 -16.97
N ARG A 545 -23.66 30.59 -16.07
CA ARG A 545 -24.79 29.74 -16.45
C ARG A 545 -26.03 30.59 -16.78
N LEU A 546 -26.62 30.38 -17.96
CA LEU A 546 -27.87 31.01 -18.36
C LEU A 546 -29.04 30.20 -17.78
N THR A 547 -30.02 30.89 -17.19
CA THR A 547 -31.26 30.25 -16.75
C THR A 547 -32.07 29.83 -17.98
N GLY A 548 -32.45 28.56 -18.04
CA GLY A 548 -33.25 28.00 -19.16
C GLY A 548 -32.90 26.56 -19.53
N GLU A 549 -31.72 26.06 -19.19
CA GLU A 549 -31.32 24.66 -19.47
C GLU A 549 -32.06 23.62 -18.61
N ASP A 550 -32.63 24.05 -17.49
CA ASP A 550 -33.30 23.23 -16.48
C ASP A 550 -34.67 23.80 -16.01
N GLY A 551 -35.21 24.79 -16.74
CA GLY A 551 -36.62 25.23 -16.60
C GLY A 551 -36.96 26.13 -15.40
N VAL A 552 -35.98 26.63 -14.64
CA VAL A 552 -36.22 27.44 -13.43
C VAL A 552 -35.91 28.92 -13.67
N THR A 553 -36.95 29.69 -14.05
CA THR A 553 -37.07 31.17 -14.08
C THR A 553 -36.31 31.97 -15.17
N ALA A 554 -36.90 33.11 -15.57
CA ALA A 554 -36.70 33.79 -16.86
C ALA A 554 -35.66 34.93 -16.90
N ARG A 555 -34.53 34.84 -16.16
CA ARG A 555 -33.51 35.92 -16.14
C ARG A 555 -32.09 35.40 -16.38
N SER A 556 -31.54 35.73 -17.55
CA SER A 556 -30.23 35.31 -18.08
C SER A 556 -29.01 35.92 -17.38
N ASP A 557 -29.18 36.58 -16.23
CA ASP A 557 -28.14 37.37 -15.54
C ASP A 557 -27.94 36.98 -14.07
N MET A 558 -28.52 35.86 -13.61
CA MET A 558 -28.52 35.53 -12.18
C MET A 558 -27.22 34.85 -11.71
N CYS A 559 -26.72 33.82 -12.40
CA CYS A 559 -25.62 32.95 -11.92
C CYS A 559 -24.21 33.38 -12.39
N ASN A 560 -23.82 34.65 -12.22
CA ASN A 560 -22.61 35.16 -12.89
C ASN A 560 -21.60 35.88 -12.01
N ASP A 561 -21.62 35.68 -10.69
CA ASP A 561 -20.71 36.40 -9.79
C ASP A 561 -20.38 35.71 -8.46
N CYS A 562 -19.28 36.17 -7.86
CA CYS A 562 -18.79 35.83 -6.53
C CYS A 562 -18.27 37.10 -5.81
N TYR A 563 -17.84 36.97 -4.55
CA TYR A 563 -17.21 38.03 -3.77
C TYR A 563 -15.72 37.76 -3.59
N PHE A 564 -14.89 38.76 -3.85
CA PHE A 564 -13.43 38.73 -3.70
C PHE A 564 -12.98 39.75 -2.66
N ARG A 565 -12.01 39.38 -1.83
CA ARG A 565 -11.25 40.31 -0.99
C ARG A 565 -9.80 39.87 -0.93
N VAL A 566 -8.88 40.83 -0.95
CA VAL A 566 -7.46 40.57 -0.67
C VAL A 566 -7.14 41.08 0.73
N GLU A 567 -6.49 40.24 1.53
CA GLU A 567 -5.98 40.55 2.86
C GLU A 567 -4.45 40.64 2.80
N GLY A 568 -3.88 41.61 3.52
CA GLY A 568 -2.44 41.89 3.55
C GLY A 568 -2.13 43.38 3.40
N ASP A 569 -0.83 43.69 3.39
CA ASP A 569 -0.31 45.06 3.31
C ASP A 569 -0.03 45.48 1.85
N TYR A 570 -1.05 46.06 1.21
CA TYR A 570 -1.02 46.56 -0.17
C TYR A 570 -1.66 47.94 -0.28
N GLU A 571 -1.36 48.64 -1.38
CA GLU A 571 -1.98 49.92 -1.74
C GLU A 571 -2.91 49.76 -2.95
N SER A 572 -3.83 50.70 -3.13
CA SER A 572 -4.56 50.81 -4.40
C SER A 572 -3.62 51.34 -5.48
N ALA A 573 -3.48 50.61 -6.59
CA ALA A 573 -2.75 51.09 -7.77
C ALA A 573 -3.62 52.01 -8.66
N ASP A 574 -4.89 52.22 -8.31
CA ASP A 574 -5.78 53.18 -8.94
C ASP A 574 -6.11 54.33 -7.96
N ALA A 575 -5.60 55.52 -8.27
CA ALA A 575 -5.80 56.73 -7.46
C ALA A 575 -7.29 57.12 -7.30
N THR A 576 -8.18 56.58 -8.13
CA THR A 576 -9.64 56.81 -8.07
C THR A 576 -10.41 55.76 -7.28
N LEU A 577 -9.73 54.74 -6.74
CA LEU A 577 -10.32 53.67 -5.93
C LEU A 577 -9.76 53.71 -4.49
N PRO A 578 -10.59 54.03 -3.48
CA PRO A 578 -10.16 53.99 -2.07
C PRO A 578 -9.72 52.59 -1.63
N LEU A 579 -8.60 52.49 -0.90
CA LEU A 579 -8.09 51.21 -0.38
C LEU A 579 -9.12 50.44 0.48
N ASP A 580 -9.94 51.15 1.24
CA ASP A 580 -11.00 50.57 2.08
C ASP A 580 -12.05 49.79 1.29
N TRP A 581 -12.18 50.04 -0.02
CA TRP A 581 -13.07 49.27 -0.89
C TRP A 581 -12.44 47.93 -1.26
N LEU A 582 -11.13 47.91 -1.55
CA LEU A 582 -10.38 46.69 -1.89
C LEU A 582 -10.25 45.72 -0.71
N LYS A 583 -10.29 46.26 0.51
CA LYS A 583 -10.27 45.51 1.78
C LYS A 583 -11.63 44.94 2.21
N LYS A 584 -12.68 45.04 1.38
CA LYS A 584 -14.01 44.48 1.66
C LYS A 584 -14.43 43.49 0.57
N ASP A 585 -15.39 42.62 0.90
CA ASP A 585 -15.98 41.70 -0.06
C ASP A 585 -16.57 42.45 -1.25
N THR A 586 -15.90 42.30 -2.38
CA THR A 586 -16.15 43.05 -3.60
C THR A 586 -16.67 42.13 -4.67
N LYS A 587 -17.75 42.55 -5.34
CA LYS A 587 -18.40 41.73 -6.36
C LYS A 587 -17.52 41.56 -7.60
N PHE A 588 -17.29 40.33 -8.02
CA PHE A 588 -16.57 39.96 -9.24
C PHE A 588 -17.51 39.25 -10.21
N TRP A 589 -17.50 39.61 -11.51
CA TRP A 589 -18.44 39.12 -12.51
C TRP A 589 -17.76 38.22 -13.56
N GLY A 590 -18.37 37.07 -13.87
CA GLY A 590 -18.05 36.24 -15.04
C GLY A 590 -18.89 36.62 -16.26
N ASN A 591 -18.39 36.44 -17.49
CA ASN A 591 -19.05 37.03 -18.68
C ASN A 591 -18.99 36.23 -19.99
N ALA A 592 -19.28 34.93 -19.98
CA ALA A 592 -19.52 34.16 -21.21
C ALA A 592 -20.31 32.87 -20.94
N ALA A 593 -20.92 32.31 -21.99
CA ALA A 593 -21.57 30.98 -21.96
C ALA A 593 -20.56 29.82 -21.96
N GLU A 594 -19.25 30.10 -21.92
CA GLU A 594 -18.13 29.15 -21.84
C GLU A 594 -17.10 29.62 -20.77
N LEU A 595 -16.15 28.77 -20.38
CA LEU A 595 -15.08 29.11 -19.43
C LEU A 595 -14.04 30.07 -20.06
N ASP A 596 -14.15 31.37 -19.75
CA ASP A 596 -13.35 32.45 -20.35
C ASP A 596 -12.64 33.33 -19.31
N TRP A 597 -11.57 34.01 -19.72
CA TRP A 597 -10.71 34.88 -18.91
C TRP A 597 -11.29 36.30 -18.75
N LYS A 598 -11.28 36.83 -17.51
CA LYS A 598 -11.71 38.21 -17.19
C LYS A 598 -10.91 38.85 -16.06
N ASN A 599 -10.78 40.18 -16.13
CA ASN A 599 -9.96 41.01 -15.23
C ASN A 599 -10.79 42.08 -14.44
N TRP A 600 -12.13 42.02 -14.42
CA TRP A 600 -12.99 43.12 -13.93
C TRP A 600 -13.49 42.95 -12.49
N SER A 601 -13.50 44.02 -11.67
CA SER A 601 -14.23 43.99 -10.39
C SER A 601 -14.92 45.30 -9.97
N SER A 602 -16.04 45.11 -9.28
CA SER A 602 -16.87 46.04 -8.49
C SER A 602 -17.99 46.84 -9.17
N LYS A 603 -19.23 46.52 -8.75
CA LYS A 603 -20.27 47.50 -8.40
C LYS A 603 -20.23 47.63 -6.88
N VAL A 604 -20.04 48.84 -6.34
CA VAL A 604 -20.30 49.08 -4.90
C VAL A 604 -21.83 49.15 -4.72
N VAL A 605 -22.35 48.59 -3.63
CA VAL A 605 -23.76 48.75 -3.25
C VAL A 605 -24.00 50.23 -2.92
N GLY A 606 -24.55 51.00 -3.87
CA GLY A 606 -24.93 52.40 -3.63
C GLY A 606 -24.96 53.35 -4.82
N ASP A 607 -24.37 53.04 -5.98
CA ASP A 607 -24.44 53.92 -7.14
C ASP A 607 -24.47 53.11 -8.45
N HIS A 608 -25.38 53.48 -9.36
CA HIS A 608 -25.64 52.75 -10.59
C HIS A 608 -24.68 53.25 -11.71
N ASP A 609 -23.94 52.30 -12.31
CA ASP A 609 -23.46 52.31 -13.72
C ASP A 609 -21.96 52.50 -14.07
N ALA A 610 -21.00 52.38 -13.14
CA ALA A 610 -19.56 52.35 -13.51
C ALA A 610 -18.85 51.04 -13.12
N ILE A 611 -18.40 50.25 -14.11
CA ILE A 611 -17.53 49.06 -13.96
C ILE A 611 -16.07 49.51 -14.12
N LYS A 612 -15.16 49.11 -13.21
CA LYS A 612 -13.72 49.45 -13.30
C LYS A 612 -12.82 48.21 -13.23
N THR A 613 -11.63 48.29 -13.84
CA THR A 613 -10.59 47.27 -13.70
C THR A 613 -9.72 47.61 -12.50
N VAL A 614 -9.65 46.73 -11.51
CA VAL A 614 -8.95 46.99 -10.24
C VAL A 614 -7.49 46.53 -10.34
N ARG A 615 -6.57 47.35 -9.80
CA ARG A 615 -5.16 47.00 -9.66
C ARG A 615 -4.72 47.11 -8.21
N TYR A 616 -3.92 46.15 -7.79
CA TYR A 616 -3.33 46.08 -6.47
C TYR A 616 -1.85 46.43 -6.58
N LYS A 617 -1.35 47.32 -5.71
CA LYS A 617 0.08 47.55 -5.60
C LYS A 617 0.64 46.69 -4.49
N PHE A 618 1.25 45.57 -4.86
CA PHE A 618 1.86 44.60 -3.94
C PHE A 618 3.35 44.91 -3.70
N LYS A 619 3.83 44.52 -2.52
CA LYS A 619 5.21 44.64 -2.06
C LYS A 619 5.91 43.29 -2.27
N ALA A 620 7.21 43.34 -2.51
CA ALA A 620 8.03 42.14 -2.63
C ALA A 620 8.34 41.51 -1.27
N GLY A 621 8.39 40.19 -1.24
CA GLY A 621 8.65 39.36 -0.07
C GLY A 621 7.44 39.19 0.85
N GLU A 622 6.32 39.86 0.57
CA GLU A 622 5.11 39.80 1.39
C GLU A 622 4.19 38.66 0.94
N GLN A 623 3.52 38.06 1.93
CA GLN A 623 2.48 37.09 1.73
C GLN A 623 1.10 37.77 1.87
N TYR A 624 0.22 37.47 0.93
CA TYR A 624 -1.13 37.98 0.83
C TYR A 624 -2.12 36.83 0.86
N ARG A 625 -3.36 37.11 1.24
CA ARG A 625 -4.45 36.14 1.18
C ARG A 625 -5.54 36.62 0.27
N LEU A 626 -5.87 35.83 -0.75
CA LEU A 626 -7.06 36.02 -1.57
C LEU A 626 -8.21 35.20 -0.96
N VAL A 627 -9.30 35.89 -0.62
CA VAL A 627 -10.54 35.27 -0.14
C VAL A 627 -11.58 35.32 -1.26
N VAL A 628 -12.08 34.14 -1.64
CA VAL A 628 -13.13 33.95 -2.65
C VAL A 628 -14.37 33.38 -1.99
N SER A 629 -15.44 34.16 -1.90
CA SER A 629 -16.71 33.72 -1.32
C SER A 629 -17.79 33.57 -2.39
N GLY A 630 -18.60 32.52 -2.28
CA GLY A 630 -19.75 32.32 -3.15
C GLY A 630 -20.81 33.40 -2.95
N ARG A 631 -21.45 33.81 -4.05
CA ARG A 631 -22.58 34.76 -4.06
C ARG A 631 -23.77 34.17 -4.78
N ALA A 632 -23.65 33.97 -6.09
CA ALA A 632 -24.72 33.43 -6.92
C ALA A 632 -24.57 31.91 -7.04
N GLN A 633 -25.64 31.19 -6.73
CA GLN A 633 -25.71 29.75 -6.95
C GLN A 633 -25.36 29.43 -8.42
N ARG A 634 -24.65 28.33 -8.65
CA ARG A 634 -24.12 27.85 -9.95
C ARG A 634 -22.97 28.66 -10.54
N PHE A 635 -22.42 29.66 -9.84
CA PHE A 635 -21.21 30.32 -10.29
C PHE A 635 -20.05 29.31 -10.34
N SER A 636 -19.36 29.24 -11.48
CA SER A 636 -18.31 28.25 -11.75
C SER A 636 -16.95 28.94 -11.90
N LEU A 637 -15.95 28.44 -11.19
CA LEU A 637 -14.59 28.99 -11.11
C LEU A 637 -13.57 27.88 -11.41
N ASP A 638 -12.68 28.14 -12.37
CA ASP A 638 -11.73 27.15 -12.91
C ASP A 638 -10.28 27.48 -12.52
N ARG A 639 -9.88 28.76 -12.67
CA ARG A 639 -8.52 29.22 -12.39
C ARG A 639 -8.51 30.68 -11.97
N ILE A 640 -7.56 31.05 -11.11
CA ILE A 640 -7.24 32.44 -10.76
C ILE A 640 -5.78 32.71 -11.15
N VAL A 641 -5.52 33.87 -11.75
CA VAL A 641 -4.17 34.31 -12.13
C VAL A 641 -3.94 35.73 -11.63
N ILE A 642 -2.83 35.94 -10.95
CA ILE A 642 -2.40 37.26 -10.46
C ILE A 642 -1.18 37.66 -11.30
N THR A 643 -1.24 38.77 -12.04
CA THR A 643 -0.19 39.11 -13.04
C THR A 643 0.26 40.56 -12.93
N ARG A 644 1.57 40.81 -12.98
CA ARG A 644 2.21 42.13 -12.90
C ARG A 644 1.95 43.01 -14.14
N VAL A 645 1.66 44.30 -13.96
CA VAL A 645 1.53 45.31 -15.04
C VAL A 645 2.94 45.79 -15.43
N PRO A 646 3.43 45.55 -16.67
CA PRO A 646 2.72 45.66 -17.93
C PRO A 646 2.51 44.33 -18.69
N ASP A 647 2.60 43.19 -18.03
CA ASP A 647 2.46 41.90 -18.68
C ASP A 647 1.05 41.73 -19.28
N GLN A 648 0.97 41.75 -20.62
CA GLN A 648 -0.28 41.72 -21.37
C GLN A 648 -0.71 40.30 -21.77
N ARG A 649 -0.04 39.24 -21.28
CA ARG A 649 -0.38 37.84 -21.60
C ARG A 649 -1.86 37.50 -21.39
N PHE A 650 -2.58 38.25 -20.54
CA PHE A 650 -3.97 38.01 -20.17
C PHE A 650 -4.90 39.25 -20.26
N ASN A 651 -4.56 40.29 -21.05
CA ASN A 651 -5.40 41.49 -21.13
C ASN A 651 -6.34 41.50 -22.36
N ALA A 652 -7.65 41.37 -22.13
CA ALA A 652 -8.68 41.24 -23.15
C ALA A 652 -9.25 42.60 -23.58
N ILE A 653 -8.78 43.15 -24.70
CA ILE A 653 -9.52 44.20 -25.44
C ILE A 653 -9.43 44.10 -26.99
N ALA A 654 -8.96 43.00 -27.59
CA ALA A 654 -8.99 42.88 -29.06
C ALA A 654 -9.15 41.43 -29.51
N GLU A 655 -9.85 41.25 -30.63
CA GLU A 655 -10.22 40.00 -31.34
C GLU A 655 -9.03 39.13 -31.82
N GLU A 656 -7.83 39.30 -31.24
CA GLU A 656 -6.62 38.55 -31.58
C GLU A 656 -5.96 37.96 -30.32
N SER A 657 -6.59 36.96 -29.69
CA SER A 657 -5.88 36.11 -28.72
C SER A 657 -5.09 35.03 -29.46
N ARG A 658 -4.02 35.44 -30.15
CA ARG A 658 -2.93 34.51 -30.48
C ARG A 658 -1.96 34.54 -29.31
N LEU A 659 -1.69 33.39 -28.72
CA LEU A 659 -0.51 33.14 -27.91
C LEU A 659 0.70 33.70 -28.69
N VAL A 660 1.21 34.86 -28.27
CA VAL A 660 2.40 35.45 -28.85
C VAL A 660 3.56 34.57 -28.39
N THR A 661 3.94 33.68 -29.29
CA THR A 661 5.28 33.11 -29.41
C THR A 661 6.30 34.21 -29.18
N THR A 662 7.05 34.14 -28.07
CA THR A 662 8.22 34.97 -27.86
C THR A 662 9.26 34.61 -28.91
N LYS A 663 9.54 35.60 -29.78
CA LYS A 663 10.75 35.90 -30.58
C LYS A 663 11.54 34.75 -31.24
N PRO A 664 12.03 34.96 -32.48
CA PRO A 664 12.82 33.94 -33.17
C PRO A 664 14.07 33.62 -32.35
N LEU A 665 14.19 32.37 -31.93
CA LEU A 665 15.47 31.81 -31.51
C LEU A 665 16.46 32.07 -32.64
N ALA A 666 17.52 32.80 -32.29
CA ALA A 666 18.70 32.90 -33.09
C ALA A 666 19.18 31.48 -33.43
N ASP A 667 19.48 31.31 -34.72
CA ASP A 667 20.16 30.19 -35.35
C ASP A 667 19.75 28.79 -34.85
N VAL A 668 18.78 28.23 -35.57
CA VAL A 668 18.63 26.79 -35.75
C VAL A 668 19.99 26.21 -36.12
N GLN A 669 20.72 25.69 -35.13
CA GLN A 669 21.74 24.70 -35.41
C GLN A 669 20.99 23.51 -35.99
N LYS A 670 21.11 23.36 -37.31
CA LYS A 670 20.80 22.11 -37.99
C LYS A 670 21.75 21.06 -37.41
N VAL A 671 21.33 20.43 -36.30
CA VAL A 671 21.82 19.09 -35.96
C VAL A 671 21.51 18.22 -37.17
N GLY A 672 22.52 17.48 -37.59
CA GLY A 672 22.59 16.79 -38.87
C GLY A 672 21.38 15.91 -39.15
N ARG A 673 21.21 15.61 -40.45
CA ARG A 673 20.26 14.64 -41.00
C ARG A 673 20.15 13.45 -40.06
N ASP A 674 18.99 13.15 -39.48
CA ASP A 674 18.53 11.80 -39.12
C ASP A 674 17.07 11.88 -38.65
N LYS A 675 16.25 10.93 -39.10
CA LYS A 675 14.85 10.82 -38.69
C LYS A 675 14.84 10.07 -37.37
N PHE A 676 14.58 10.73 -36.24
CA PHE A 676 14.37 10.03 -34.96
C PHE A 676 13.07 9.24 -35.02
N VAL A 677 13.03 8.07 -34.39
CA VAL A 677 11.89 7.12 -34.46
C VAL A 677 11.51 6.74 -33.03
N ALA A 678 10.22 6.66 -32.73
CA ALA A 678 9.77 6.19 -31.43
C ALA A 678 10.35 4.79 -31.13
N TRP A 679 10.74 4.56 -29.88
CA TRP A 679 11.42 3.35 -29.37
C TRP A 679 12.84 3.12 -29.82
N GLN A 680 13.42 4.02 -30.62
CA GLN A 680 14.83 3.95 -30.98
C GLN A 680 15.62 4.97 -30.16
N PRO A 681 16.67 4.54 -29.43
CA PRO A 681 17.52 5.45 -28.69
C PRO A 681 18.18 6.49 -29.59
N LEU A 682 18.32 7.71 -29.07
CA LEU A 682 19.07 8.79 -29.68
C LEU A 682 20.02 9.41 -28.67
N SER A 683 21.10 9.99 -29.18
CA SER A 683 22.11 10.69 -28.39
C SER A 683 22.04 12.18 -28.68
N LEU A 684 22.07 13.00 -27.62
CA LEU A 684 22.24 14.44 -27.72
C LEU A 684 23.50 14.84 -26.95
N SER A 685 24.48 15.42 -27.65
CA SER A 685 25.71 15.94 -27.06
C SER A 685 25.73 17.45 -27.04
N PHE A 686 26.21 18.01 -25.92
CA PHE A 686 26.29 19.44 -25.67
C PHE A 686 27.74 19.85 -25.38
N SER A 687 28.14 21.02 -25.89
CA SER A 687 29.45 21.59 -25.61
C SER A 687 29.45 22.35 -24.28
N GLY A 688 29.89 21.68 -23.21
CA GLY A 688 29.95 22.20 -21.84
C GLY A 688 31.37 22.60 -21.39
N PRO A 689 31.61 22.61 -20.06
CA PRO A 689 32.96 22.73 -19.49
C PRO A 689 33.91 21.67 -20.04
N LYS A 690 35.17 22.05 -20.20
CA LYS A 690 36.24 21.10 -20.54
C LYS A 690 36.66 20.34 -19.29
N ALA A 691 36.82 19.04 -19.40
CA ALA A 691 37.36 18.18 -18.36
C ALA A 691 38.11 16.99 -18.97
N SER A 692 38.77 16.24 -18.11
CA SER A 692 39.38 14.93 -18.35
C SER A 692 38.79 13.91 -17.39
N GLU A 693 38.64 12.66 -17.79
CA GLU A 693 38.16 11.57 -16.92
C GLU A 693 39.03 11.35 -15.68
N THR A 694 40.23 11.95 -15.62
CA THR A 694 41.18 11.91 -14.49
C THR A 694 41.21 13.20 -13.64
N ASP A 695 40.40 14.21 -13.98
CA ASP A 695 40.34 15.47 -13.23
C ASP A 695 39.66 15.26 -11.87
N ASN A 696 40.26 15.80 -10.80
CA ASN A 696 39.78 15.62 -9.43
C ASN A 696 39.05 16.84 -8.85
N GLU A 697 39.38 18.06 -9.28
CA GLU A 697 38.80 19.30 -8.76
C GLU A 697 38.59 20.33 -9.88
N PRO A 698 37.38 20.44 -10.45
CA PRO A 698 36.22 19.58 -10.20
C PRO A 698 36.36 18.18 -10.84
N ASN A 699 35.83 17.16 -10.17
CA ASN A 699 35.65 15.83 -10.78
C ASN A 699 34.46 15.87 -11.76
N PRO A 700 34.63 15.49 -13.04
CA PRO A 700 33.59 15.62 -14.06
C PRO A 700 32.37 14.73 -13.85
N PHE A 701 32.51 13.63 -13.10
CA PHE A 701 31.46 12.67 -12.81
C PHE A 701 30.71 13.02 -11.52
N LEU A 702 31.41 13.54 -10.52
CA LEU A 702 30.87 13.78 -9.18
C LEU A 702 30.45 15.24 -8.94
N ASP A 703 31.23 16.20 -9.43
CA ASP A 703 31.05 17.62 -9.15
C ASP A 703 30.30 18.36 -10.26
N TYR A 704 29.88 17.64 -11.30
CA TYR A 704 28.93 18.12 -12.29
C TYR A 704 27.72 17.20 -12.40
N ARG A 705 26.56 17.79 -12.67
CA ARG A 705 25.32 17.05 -12.96
C ARG A 705 24.69 17.60 -14.20
N LEU A 706 24.76 16.86 -15.31
CA LEU A 706 23.89 17.08 -16.45
C LEU A 706 22.56 16.34 -16.22
N GLN A 707 21.48 17.06 -16.39
CA GLN A 707 20.12 16.56 -16.35
C GLN A 707 19.35 17.15 -17.53
N VAL A 708 18.59 16.35 -18.28
CA VAL A 708 17.86 16.84 -19.45
C VAL A 708 16.39 16.44 -19.35
N ARG A 709 15.54 17.44 -19.18
CA ARG A 709 14.10 17.27 -19.11
C ARG A 709 13.51 17.32 -20.51
N PHE A 710 13.03 16.18 -21.00
CA PHE A 710 12.28 16.04 -22.23
C PHE A 710 10.78 16.17 -21.94
N THR A 711 10.05 16.84 -22.81
CA THR A 711 8.60 16.99 -22.76
C THR A 711 8.01 16.56 -24.10
N GLY A 712 7.22 15.50 -24.07
CA GLY A 712 6.60 14.90 -25.25
C GLY A 712 5.36 15.65 -25.73
N PRO A 713 4.92 15.38 -26.98
CA PRO A 713 3.65 15.83 -27.53
C PRO A 713 2.41 15.69 -26.63
N SER A 714 2.29 14.63 -25.82
CA SER A 714 1.19 14.40 -24.88
C SER A 714 1.44 14.99 -23.49
N HIS A 715 2.49 15.80 -23.36
CA HIS A 715 2.98 16.41 -22.12
C HIS A 715 3.60 15.43 -21.12
N GLN A 716 3.95 14.19 -21.52
CA GLN A 716 4.79 13.35 -20.67
C GLN A 716 6.16 13.99 -20.47
N ILE A 717 6.74 13.76 -19.29
CA ILE A 717 8.03 14.33 -18.91
C ILE A 717 8.98 13.19 -18.59
N TYR A 718 10.13 13.20 -19.26
CA TYR A 718 11.28 12.37 -18.91
C TYR A 718 12.39 13.26 -18.41
N ASP A 719 12.78 13.09 -17.15
CA ASP A 719 13.90 13.82 -16.57
C ASP A 719 15.14 12.95 -16.56
N VAL A 720 15.91 13.00 -17.65
CA VAL A 720 16.93 11.98 -17.97
C VAL A 720 18.32 12.43 -17.52
N PRO A 721 19.05 11.60 -16.76
CA PRO A 721 20.42 11.90 -16.38
C PRO A 721 21.37 11.87 -17.59
N GLY A 722 22.19 12.90 -17.73
CA GLY A 722 23.30 12.93 -18.69
C GLY A 722 24.66 12.73 -18.00
N TYR A 723 25.70 12.51 -18.79
CA TYR A 723 27.04 12.17 -18.34
C TYR A 723 28.13 12.96 -19.09
N PHE A 724 29.34 13.00 -18.53
CA PHE A 724 30.52 13.52 -19.20
C PHE A 724 31.06 12.51 -20.21
N ASP A 725 31.30 12.94 -21.44
CA ASP A 725 31.62 12.07 -22.58
C ASP A 725 32.92 12.47 -23.29
N GLY A 726 33.79 13.21 -22.61
CA GLY A 726 35.10 13.58 -23.15
C GLY A 726 35.00 14.33 -24.47
N ASP A 727 35.54 13.76 -25.55
CA ASP A 727 35.47 14.30 -26.90
C ASP A 727 34.22 13.86 -27.71
N GLY A 728 33.33 13.08 -27.10
CA GLY A 728 32.13 12.51 -27.72
C GLY A 728 32.40 11.27 -28.58
N ASN A 729 33.65 10.78 -28.61
CA ASN A 729 34.11 9.63 -29.41
C ASN A 729 34.95 8.62 -28.60
N GLY A 730 34.90 8.68 -27.27
CA GLY A 730 35.66 7.80 -26.38
C GLY A 730 37.04 8.33 -25.99
N GLY A 731 37.37 9.58 -26.32
CA GLY A 731 38.58 10.23 -25.84
C GLY A 731 38.44 10.68 -24.38
N GLU A 732 39.49 10.45 -23.60
CA GLU A 732 39.58 10.70 -22.14
C GLU A 732 39.34 12.16 -21.72
N SER A 733 39.53 13.11 -22.64
CA SER A 733 39.36 14.54 -22.35
C SER A 733 38.60 15.26 -23.46
N GLY A 734 37.81 16.25 -23.07
CA GLY A 734 37.09 17.09 -24.01
C GLY A 734 36.04 17.93 -23.32
N ASN A 735 34.98 18.27 -24.02
CA ASN A 735 33.92 19.15 -23.54
C ASN A 735 32.52 18.67 -23.93
N GLN A 736 32.39 17.40 -24.29
CA GLN A 736 31.10 16.81 -24.63
C GLN A 736 30.42 16.30 -23.37
N TRP A 737 29.16 16.69 -23.23
CA TRP A 737 28.24 16.24 -22.20
C TRP A 737 27.05 15.64 -22.91
N THR A 738 26.78 14.36 -22.68
CA THR A 738 25.85 13.58 -23.51
C THR A 738 24.68 13.12 -22.67
N VAL A 739 23.49 13.06 -23.27
CA VAL A 739 22.32 12.36 -22.74
C VAL A 739 21.84 11.33 -23.77
N MET A 740 21.49 10.14 -23.29
CA MET A 740 20.88 9.09 -24.08
C MET A 740 19.38 9.05 -23.81
N PHE A 741 18.57 9.20 -24.85
CA PHE A 741 17.11 9.30 -24.72
C PHE A 741 16.40 8.35 -25.67
N THR A 742 15.35 7.67 -25.18
CA THR A 742 14.48 6.86 -26.03
C THR A 742 13.06 7.43 -25.99
N PRO A 743 12.63 8.16 -27.03
CA PRO A 743 11.27 8.70 -27.09
C PRO A 743 10.25 7.58 -27.27
N ASP A 744 9.12 7.67 -26.59
CA ASP A 744 8.05 6.67 -26.60
C ASP A 744 6.83 7.03 -27.46
N GLU A 745 6.82 8.24 -28.05
CA GLU A 745 5.74 8.67 -28.92
C GLU A 745 6.23 9.52 -30.11
N GLN A 746 5.45 9.49 -31.18
CA GLN A 746 5.65 10.32 -32.36
C GLN A 746 5.32 11.80 -32.05
N GLY A 747 6.14 12.71 -32.56
CA GLY A 747 5.83 14.13 -32.62
C GLY A 747 6.99 15.03 -32.26
N VAL A 748 6.69 16.27 -31.87
CA VAL A 748 7.69 17.25 -31.46
C VAL A 748 7.93 17.13 -29.96
N TRP A 749 9.13 16.71 -29.61
CA TRP A 749 9.62 16.69 -28.24
C TRP A 749 10.45 17.95 -27.99
N ASN A 750 10.21 18.58 -26.85
CA ASN A 750 11.02 19.70 -26.37
C ASN A 750 11.99 19.18 -25.32
N TYR A 751 13.20 19.73 -25.26
CA TYR A 751 14.09 19.46 -24.13
C TYR A 751 14.55 20.75 -23.45
N LYS A 752 14.84 20.65 -22.17
CA LYS A 752 15.51 21.67 -21.36
C LYS A 752 16.64 21.01 -20.57
N THR A 753 17.86 21.48 -20.74
CA THR A 753 19.02 21.02 -19.98
C THR A 753 19.12 21.72 -18.62
N SER A 754 19.73 21.05 -17.66
CA SER A 754 20.26 21.63 -16.43
C SER A 754 21.66 21.07 -16.22
N LEU A 755 22.67 21.93 -16.31
CA LEU A 755 24.04 21.56 -15.98
C LEU A 755 24.42 22.30 -14.69
N ARG A 756 24.60 21.53 -13.63
CA ARG A 756 24.97 22.04 -12.31
C ARG A 756 26.41 21.70 -12.00
N HIS A 757 27.05 22.56 -11.22
CA HIS A 757 28.41 22.38 -10.71
C HIS A 757 28.45 22.63 -9.20
N GLY A 758 29.12 21.76 -8.45
CA GLY A 758 29.36 21.92 -7.03
C GLY A 758 29.70 20.58 -6.38
N PRO A 759 30.17 20.59 -5.12
CA PRO A 759 30.63 19.37 -4.46
C PRO A 759 29.54 18.28 -4.44
N ASN A 760 29.86 17.10 -4.98
CA ASN A 760 28.96 15.93 -5.02
C ASN A 760 27.59 16.18 -5.66
N VAL A 761 27.47 17.18 -6.54
CA VAL A 761 26.17 17.57 -7.11
C VAL A 761 25.54 16.46 -7.95
N ALA A 762 26.36 15.59 -8.56
CA ALA A 762 25.90 14.47 -9.37
C ALA A 762 24.95 13.54 -8.62
N VAL A 763 25.24 13.25 -7.34
CA VAL A 763 24.49 12.27 -6.55
C VAL A 763 23.28 12.84 -5.83
N SER A 764 23.07 14.15 -5.90
CA SER A 764 21.91 14.83 -5.30
C SER A 764 20.65 14.64 -6.14
N LEU A 765 19.51 14.41 -5.47
CA LEU A 765 18.18 14.39 -6.09
C LEU A 765 17.51 15.77 -6.16
N ALA A 766 18.09 16.81 -5.52
CA ALA A 766 17.51 18.15 -5.55
C ALA A 766 17.82 18.86 -6.88
N ASP A 767 16.79 19.30 -7.63
CA ASP A 767 16.90 19.97 -8.94
C ASP A 767 17.83 21.20 -8.93
N ASP A 768 17.95 21.88 -7.80
CA ASP A 768 18.72 23.12 -7.61
C ASP A 768 20.05 22.94 -6.88
N ALA A 769 20.49 21.71 -6.64
CA ALA A 769 21.80 21.43 -6.05
C ALA A 769 22.94 22.06 -6.88
N GLY A 770 23.90 22.66 -6.18
CA GLY A 770 25.05 23.34 -6.80
C GLY A 770 24.71 24.67 -7.47
N GLN A 771 25.56 25.09 -8.40
CA GLN A 771 25.42 26.33 -9.16
C GLN A 771 25.14 26.01 -10.63
N ALA A 772 24.24 26.76 -11.27
CA ALA A 772 24.07 26.71 -12.72
C ALA A 772 25.38 27.08 -13.43
N VAL A 773 25.78 26.30 -14.43
CA VAL A 773 26.88 26.64 -15.34
C VAL A 773 26.38 26.74 -16.78
N LYS A 774 27.27 27.06 -17.71
CA LYS A 774 26.95 27.10 -19.15
C LYS A 774 26.27 25.79 -19.56
N LEU A 775 25.21 25.88 -20.37
CA LEU A 775 24.22 24.84 -20.71
C LEU A 775 23.01 24.74 -19.76
N ASP A 776 23.02 25.34 -18.56
CA ASP A 776 21.83 25.33 -17.70
C ASP A 776 20.70 26.16 -18.32
N GLY A 777 19.54 25.52 -18.50
CA GLY A 777 18.36 26.11 -19.09
C GLY A 777 18.34 26.17 -20.62
N ASP A 778 19.37 25.68 -21.32
CA ASP A 778 19.37 25.55 -22.78
C ASP A 778 18.20 24.67 -23.23
N ARG A 779 17.65 24.99 -24.41
CA ARG A 779 16.46 24.32 -24.93
C ARG A 779 16.61 23.96 -26.38
N GLY A 780 15.89 22.93 -26.80
CA GLY A 780 15.73 22.61 -28.21
C GLY A 780 14.57 21.68 -28.44
N THR A 781 14.46 21.23 -29.69
CA THR A 781 13.37 20.37 -30.15
C THR A 781 13.90 19.23 -30.99
N ILE A 782 13.34 18.05 -30.81
CA ILE A 782 13.57 16.88 -31.66
C ILE A 782 12.24 16.45 -32.28
N VAL A 783 12.28 16.02 -33.54
CA VAL A 783 11.08 15.53 -34.26
C VAL A 783 11.18 14.02 -34.39
N VAL A 784 10.27 13.33 -33.73
CA VAL A 784 10.20 11.87 -33.66
C VAL A 784 9.13 11.36 -34.63
N GLN A 785 9.49 10.40 -35.46
CA GLN A 785 8.64 9.66 -36.39
C GLN A 785 7.90 8.53 -35.67
N PRO A 786 6.80 8.00 -36.24
CA PRO A 786 6.11 6.85 -35.66
C PRO A 786 7.04 5.64 -35.57
N SER A 787 6.73 4.73 -34.64
CA SER A 787 7.50 3.50 -34.43
C SER A 787 7.64 2.70 -35.72
N ASP A 788 8.81 2.10 -35.89
CA ASP A 788 9.12 1.26 -37.04
C ASP A 788 8.88 -0.21 -36.69
N ALA A 789 7.76 -0.76 -37.17
CA ALA A 789 7.41 -2.17 -36.96
C ALA A 789 8.43 -3.15 -37.58
N SER A 790 9.28 -2.68 -38.51
CA SER A 790 10.36 -3.46 -39.10
C SER A 790 11.69 -3.35 -38.35
N ALA A 791 11.76 -2.53 -37.29
CA ALA A 791 12.96 -2.38 -36.49
C ALA A 791 13.41 -3.72 -35.87
N PRO A 792 14.72 -3.95 -35.76
CA PRO A 792 15.26 -5.22 -35.26
C PRO A 792 15.03 -5.38 -33.76
N GLY A 793 15.00 -6.64 -33.31
CA GLY A 793 14.97 -7.00 -31.89
C GLY A 793 13.82 -6.35 -31.13
N PHE A 794 14.14 -5.67 -30.02
CA PHE A 794 13.17 -5.03 -29.15
C PHE A 794 12.81 -3.60 -29.54
N LEU A 795 13.53 -3.00 -30.49
CA LEU A 795 13.29 -1.61 -30.92
C LEU A 795 11.91 -1.40 -31.58
N LYS A 796 11.25 -2.48 -32.02
CA LYS A 796 9.90 -2.45 -32.61
C LYS A 796 8.76 -2.56 -31.58
N TRP A 797 9.04 -3.00 -30.36
CA TRP A 797 8.02 -3.33 -29.36
C TRP A 797 7.94 -2.32 -28.21
N GLY A 798 8.89 -1.40 -28.13
CA GLY A 798 8.98 -0.41 -27.07
C GLY A 798 9.55 -0.98 -25.77
N ARG A 799 9.33 -0.29 -24.66
CA ARG A 799 9.87 -0.68 -23.35
C ARG A 799 9.27 -1.98 -22.83
N LEU A 800 10.09 -2.83 -22.19
CA LEU A 800 9.65 -4.00 -21.43
C LEU A 800 9.27 -3.58 -20.01
N GLU A 801 8.02 -3.81 -19.63
CA GLU A 801 7.43 -3.23 -18.42
C GLU A 801 6.81 -4.27 -17.52
N TYR A 802 6.84 -3.98 -16.22
CA TYR A 802 6.00 -4.67 -15.26
C TYR A 802 4.56 -4.14 -15.37
N VAL A 803 3.61 -5.05 -15.66
CA VAL A 803 2.21 -4.70 -15.95
C VAL A 803 1.21 -5.24 -14.91
N GLY A 804 1.67 -5.54 -13.69
CA GLY A 804 0.78 -5.99 -12.60
C GLY A 804 0.51 -7.50 -12.58
N GLY A 805 1.37 -8.32 -13.19
CA GLY A 805 1.20 -9.76 -13.29
C GLY A 805 2.53 -10.52 -13.22
N HIS A 806 2.47 -11.85 -13.34
CA HIS A 806 3.65 -12.73 -13.30
C HIS A 806 4.53 -12.73 -14.55
N TYR A 807 4.27 -11.83 -15.50
CA TYR A 807 5.06 -11.69 -16.72
C TYR A 807 5.21 -10.23 -17.09
N LEU A 808 6.38 -9.88 -17.60
CA LEU A 808 6.63 -8.58 -18.18
C LEU A 808 5.95 -8.48 -19.55
N LYS A 809 5.67 -7.26 -19.99
CA LYS A 809 5.07 -7.00 -21.30
C LYS A 809 5.76 -5.84 -21.97
N PHE A 810 6.02 -5.98 -23.27
CA PHE A 810 6.43 -4.85 -24.08
C PHE A 810 5.26 -3.87 -24.25
N ARG A 811 5.48 -2.57 -24.04
CA ARG A 811 4.41 -1.56 -24.07
C ARG A 811 3.54 -1.67 -25.33
N ASP A 812 4.18 -1.74 -26.50
CA ASP A 812 3.53 -1.86 -27.81
C ASP A 812 3.63 -3.28 -28.39
N GLY A 813 4.13 -4.24 -27.59
CA GLY A 813 4.42 -5.60 -28.02
C GLY A 813 3.75 -6.68 -27.16
N PRO A 814 4.21 -7.94 -27.32
CA PRO A 814 3.65 -9.08 -26.61
C PRO A 814 4.09 -9.11 -25.14
N HIS A 815 3.43 -9.96 -24.35
CA HIS A 815 4.01 -10.46 -23.11
C HIS A 815 5.30 -11.20 -23.41
N TRP A 816 6.24 -11.15 -22.48
CA TRP A 816 7.59 -11.67 -22.65
C TRP A 816 7.91 -12.69 -21.56
N ILE A 817 8.66 -13.73 -21.93
CA ILE A 817 9.13 -14.77 -21.02
C ILE A 817 10.63 -14.96 -21.20
N ARG A 818 11.36 -14.94 -20.07
CA ARG A 818 12.81 -15.10 -20.03
C ARG A 818 13.23 -16.55 -20.33
N GLY A 819 14.26 -16.69 -21.15
CA GLY A 819 14.95 -17.95 -21.44
C GLY A 819 16.36 -17.64 -21.91
N GLY A 820 17.29 -17.50 -20.98
CA GLY A 820 18.62 -17.01 -21.28
C GLY A 820 19.74 -17.63 -20.48
N VAL A 821 20.83 -16.88 -20.41
CA VAL A 821 22.10 -17.36 -19.87
C VAL A 821 22.49 -16.52 -18.67
N ASP A 822 22.92 -17.22 -17.62
CA ASP A 822 23.40 -16.64 -16.37
C ASP A 822 24.94 -16.47 -16.40
N SER A 823 25.64 -17.42 -17.02
CA SER A 823 27.11 -17.48 -17.07
C SER A 823 27.71 -17.22 -18.47
N PRO A 824 28.89 -16.58 -18.60
CA PRO A 824 29.72 -16.14 -17.50
C PRO A 824 29.19 -14.84 -16.88
N GLU A 825 29.10 -14.79 -15.55
CA GLU A 825 28.57 -13.60 -14.86
C GLU A 825 29.51 -12.40 -15.08
N ASN A 826 30.81 -12.65 -15.17
CA ASN A 826 31.83 -11.70 -15.60
C ASN A 826 31.92 -11.58 -17.14
N PHE A 827 30.80 -11.67 -17.89
CA PHE A 827 30.76 -11.56 -19.36
C PHE A 827 31.55 -10.37 -19.91
N LEU A 828 31.58 -9.27 -19.16
CA LEU A 828 32.27 -8.03 -19.48
C LEU A 828 33.78 -8.04 -19.23
N ALA A 829 34.38 -9.12 -18.68
CA ALA A 829 35.82 -9.28 -18.51
C ALA A 829 36.52 -9.65 -19.84
N TYR A 830 36.17 -8.93 -20.91
CA TYR A 830 36.55 -9.26 -22.29
C TYR A 830 37.83 -8.56 -22.73
N ALA A 831 38.73 -9.31 -23.36
CA ALA A 831 40.05 -8.85 -23.79
C ALA A 831 40.05 -7.77 -24.87
N GLY A 832 38.91 -7.57 -25.54
CA GLY A 832 38.74 -6.50 -26.51
C GLY A 832 38.40 -5.14 -25.89
N PHE A 833 38.09 -5.07 -24.59
CA PHE A 833 37.79 -3.81 -23.92
C PHE A 833 39.05 -3.10 -23.44
N ASP A 834 38.99 -1.77 -23.45
CA ASP A 834 40.07 -0.92 -22.96
C ASP A 834 40.17 -1.04 -21.43
N ASN A 835 41.39 -0.98 -20.88
CA ASN A 835 41.70 -1.02 -19.44
C ASN A 835 40.92 -2.08 -18.63
N THR A 836 40.75 -3.28 -19.20
CA THR A 836 40.03 -4.40 -18.59
C THR A 836 41.00 -5.56 -18.32
N PRO A 837 41.09 -6.10 -17.09
CA PRO A 837 41.91 -7.27 -16.77
C PRO A 837 41.25 -8.56 -17.29
N ALA A 838 41.24 -8.72 -18.61
CA ALA A 838 40.37 -9.69 -19.22
C ALA A 838 40.67 -11.16 -18.90
N ASN A 839 39.60 -11.89 -18.61
CA ASN A 839 39.56 -13.34 -18.52
C ASN A 839 38.93 -13.99 -19.76
N HIS A 840 38.20 -13.21 -20.58
CA HIS A 840 37.48 -13.71 -21.75
C HIS A 840 38.02 -13.29 -23.10
N ARG A 841 37.90 -14.19 -24.10
CA ARG A 841 38.24 -13.92 -25.50
C ARG A 841 37.13 -14.27 -26.48
N TYR A 842 36.21 -15.17 -26.13
CA TYR A 842 35.12 -15.62 -26.98
C TYR A 842 35.55 -16.02 -28.40
N ALA A 843 36.75 -16.59 -28.54
CA ALA A 843 37.45 -16.69 -29.83
C ALA A 843 36.64 -17.47 -30.88
N ASP A 844 35.89 -18.49 -30.45
CA ASP A 844 34.99 -19.28 -31.31
C ASP A 844 33.92 -18.42 -32.00
N HIS A 845 33.53 -17.32 -31.35
CA HIS A 845 32.47 -16.43 -31.78
C HIS A 845 32.91 -15.31 -32.71
N ALA A 846 34.22 -15.11 -32.92
CA ALA A 846 34.70 -14.13 -33.90
C ALA A 846 34.17 -14.42 -35.33
N SER A 847 33.85 -15.68 -35.62
CA SER A 847 33.25 -16.13 -36.89
C SER A 847 31.74 -15.87 -37.00
N ASP A 848 31.07 -15.58 -35.89
CA ASP A 848 29.62 -15.31 -35.83
C ASP A 848 29.31 -13.81 -36.01
N TRP A 849 30.33 -12.94 -36.00
CA TRP A 849 30.23 -11.53 -36.36
C TRP A 849 29.88 -11.37 -37.84
N LYS A 850 28.95 -10.47 -38.16
CA LYS A 850 28.38 -10.27 -39.50
C LYS A 850 28.71 -8.85 -39.99
N ASP A 851 28.82 -8.68 -41.31
CA ASP A 851 29.03 -7.35 -41.91
C ASP A 851 27.90 -6.38 -41.50
N GLY A 852 28.28 -5.26 -40.89
CA GLY A 852 27.34 -4.26 -40.36
C GLY A 852 27.15 -4.32 -38.84
N ASP A 853 27.66 -5.35 -38.18
CA ASP A 853 27.73 -5.41 -36.73
C ASP A 853 28.74 -4.38 -36.17
N PRO A 854 28.55 -3.91 -34.91
CA PRO A 854 29.51 -3.01 -34.29
C PRO A 854 30.88 -3.68 -34.09
N ASP A 855 31.92 -2.86 -34.16
CA ASP A 855 33.31 -3.24 -33.93
C ASP A 855 34.10 -1.98 -33.52
N TRP A 856 35.19 -2.18 -32.80
CA TRP A 856 36.11 -1.13 -32.36
C TRP A 856 37.56 -1.62 -32.43
N ASN A 857 38.51 -0.68 -32.43
CA ASN A 857 39.94 -0.95 -32.45
C ASN A 857 40.40 -1.96 -33.54
N ASN A 858 39.74 -1.94 -34.71
CA ASN A 858 40.02 -2.80 -35.86
C ASN A 858 39.88 -4.31 -35.59
N GLY A 859 38.79 -4.75 -34.98
CA GLY A 859 38.46 -6.16 -34.79
C GLY A 859 38.34 -6.59 -33.34
N SER A 860 38.62 -5.69 -32.40
CA SER A 860 38.59 -6.00 -30.97
C SER A 860 37.19 -6.28 -30.45
N GLY A 861 36.13 -5.79 -31.10
CA GLY A 861 34.75 -6.05 -30.68
C GLY A 861 34.14 -7.32 -31.27
N LYS A 862 34.76 -7.92 -32.29
CA LYS A 862 34.10 -8.95 -33.11
C LYS A 862 33.67 -10.18 -32.34
N ALA A 863 34.49 -10.65 -31.40
CA ALA A 863 34.23 -11.93 -30.74
C ALA A 863 33.05 -11.84 -29.76
N ILE A 864 32.99 -10.80 -28.93
CA ILE A 864 31.87 -10.60 -27.98
C ILE A 864 30.55 -10.26 -28.70
N ILE A 865 30.62 -9.48 -29.78
CA ILE A 865 29.44 -9.18 -30.62
C ILE A 865 28.96 -10.44 -31.36
N GLY A 866 29.89 -11.25 -31.87
CA GLY A 866 29.58 -12.56 -32.43
C GLY A 866 28.98 -13.52 -31.40
N ALA A 867 29.36 -13.43 -30.13
CA ALA A 867 28.79 -14.26 -29.07
C ALA A 867 27.30 -13.93 -28.87
N LEU A 868 26.93 -12.65 -28.87
CA LEU A 868 25.53 -12.21 -28.86
C LEU A 868 24.76 -12.67 -30.10
N ASN A 869 25.38 -12.64 -31.29
CA ASN A 869 24.77 -13.20 -32.50
C ASN A 869 24.52 -14.70 -32.36
N SER A 870 25.48 -15.44 -31.81
CA SER A 870 25.34 -16.88 -31.59
C SER A 870 24.21 -17.19 -30.62
N LEU A 871 24.07 -16.43 -29.53
CA LEU A 871 22.96 -16.59 -28.58
C LEU A 871 21.62 -16.27 -29.26
N SER A 872 21.53 -15.15 -29.97
CA SER A 872 20.35 -14.71 -30.72
C SER A 872 19.91 -15.69 -31.81
N ASP A 873 20.85 -16.20 -32.62
CA ASP A 873 20.58 -17.19 -33.67
C ASP A 873 20.03 -18.50 -33.07
N GLN A 874 20.38 -18.79 -31.81
CA GLN A 874 19.87 -19.91 -31.01
C GLN A 874 18.59 -19.58 -30.21
N ARG A 875 18.04 -18.36 -30.37
CA ARG A 875 16.85 -17.81 -29.71
C ARG A 875 16.95 -17.61 -28.19
N VAL A 876 18.16 -17.48 -27.66
CA VAL A 876 18.36 -16.95 -26.30
C VAL A 876 17.95 -15.48 -26.29
N ASN A 877 17.20 -15.06 -25.26
CA ASN A 877 16.64 -13.70 -25.20
C ASN A 877 16.99 -12.92 -23.92
N SER A 878 17.91 -13.41 -23.09
CA SER A 878 18.32 -12.76 -21.83
C SER A 878 19.79 -13.07 -21.54
N LEU A 879 20.47 -12.09 -20.95
CA LEU A 879 21.88 -12.14 -20.59
C LEU A 879 22.03 -11.50 -19.20
N TYR A 880 22.41 -12.32 -18.22
CA TYR A 880 22.90 -11.89 -16.91
C TYR A 880 24.37 -11.49 -17.02
N PHE A 881 24.75 -10.40 -16.36
CA PHE A 881 26.15 -9.99 -16.25
C PHE A 881 26.36 -9.01 -15.10
N LEU A 882 27.54 -9.09 -14.50
CA LEU A 882 28.04 -8.18 -13.49
C LEU A 882 28.65 -6.93 -14.13
N THR A 883 28.36 -5.76 -13.55
CA THR A 883 29.06 -4.50 -13.90
C THR A 883 30.13 -4.11 -12.88
N MET A 884 30.24 -4.86 -11.78
CA MET A 884 31.27 -4.70 -10.75
C MET A 884 31.60 -6.06 -10.10
N ASN A 885 32.73 -6.66 -10.50
CA ASN A 885 33.32 -7.85 -9.88
C ASN A 885 34.70 -7.48 -9.33
N ILE A 886 34.79 -7.30 -8.01
CA ILE A 886 35.96 -6.85 -7.27
C ILE A 886 36.01 -7.64 -5.95
N GLY A 887 36.84 -8.67 -5.87
CA GLY A 887 37.17 -9.32 -4.58
C GLY A 887 36.41 -10.55 -4.20
N GLY A 888 35.65 -11.10 -5.13
CA GLY A 888 35.32 -12.50 -5.20
C GLY A 888 36.27 -13.28 -6.11
N ASP A 889 35.70 -14.19 -6.87
CA ASP A 889 36.41 -15.18 -7.69
C ASP A 889 36.77 -14.70 -9.11
N GLY A 890 36.17 -13.60 -9.59
CA GLY A 890 36.53 -12.93 -10.86
C GLY A 890 37.64 -11.87 -10.73
N ASP A 891 37.44 -10.85 -9.87
CA ASP A 891 38.30 -9.66 -9.68
C ASP A 891 38.72 -8.97 -11.00
N ASP A 892 37.78 -8.86 -11.95
CA ASP A 892 38.07 -8.56 -13.35
C ASP A 892 37.09 -7.63 -14.11
N VAL A 893 35.99 -7.17 -13.49
CA VAL A 893 35.01 -6.29 -14.12
C VAL A 893 34.76 -5.03 -13.28
N TRP A 894 34.93 -3.85 -13.89
CA TRP A 894 34.55 -2.56 -13.30
C TRP A 894 34.51 -1.44 -14.34
N PRO A 895 33.81 -0.33 -14.07
CA PRO A 895 33.66 0.76 -15.03
C PRO A 895 34.74 1.86 -14.94
N TRP A 896 35.67 1.79 -13.97
CA TRP A 896 36.66 2.85 -13.71
C TRP A 896 37.90 2.80 -14.60
N THR A 897 38.65 3.90 -14.62
CA THR A 897 39.86 4.14 -15.46
C THR A 897 41.06 3.26 -15.09
N GLY A 898 41.07 2.69 -13.87
CA GLY A 898 42.15 1.83 -13.37
C GLY A 898 41.63 0.65 -12.57
N LYS A 899 42.54 -0.25 -12.15
CA LYS A 899 42.18 -1.29 -11.19
C LYS A 899 41.85 -0.62 -9.85
N PRO A 900 40.62 -0.76 -9.32
CA PRO A 900 40.28 -0.23 -8.01
C PRO A 900 41.23 -0.84 -6.98
N ALA A 901 41.89 0.01 -6.21
CA ALA A 901 42.59 -0.47 -5.02
C ALA A 901 41.55 -0.58 -3.91
N ARG A 902 41.58 -1.68 -3.17
CA ARG A 902 40.58 -1.97 -2.13
C ARG A 902 40.29 -0.78 -1.25
N LYS A 903 39.02 -0.65 -0.86
CA LYS A 903 38.56 0.32 0.12
C LYS A 903 39.53 0.50 1.29
N GLY A 904 39.94 1.75 1.52
CA GLY A 904 40.94 2.13 2.54
C GLY A 904 42.38 2.20 2.02
N SER A 905 42.65 1.81 0.77
CA SER A 905 43.91 2.07 0.10
C SER A 905 44.07 3.58 -0.21
N PRO A 906 45.29 4.15 -0.09
CA PRO A 906 45.56 5.53 -0.52
C PRO A 906 45.39 5.77 -2.03
N THR A 907 45.25 4.70 -2.82
CA THR A 907 45.10 4.73 -4.28
C THR A 907 43.75 4.19 -4.74
N ASP A 908 42.80 4.02 -3.82
CA ASP A 908 41.40 3.67 -4.13
C ASP A 908 40.77 4.82 -4.93
N ASP A 909 40.13 4.49 -6.06
CA ASP A 909 39.49 5.45 -6.94
C ASP A 909 38.25 4.87 -7.63
N ASN A 910 37.13 4.91 -6.90
CA ASN A 910 35.81 4.51 -7.38
C ASN A 910 34.99 5.69 -7.93
N ARG A 911 35.65 6.80 -8.32
CA ARG A 911 34.98 8.07 -8.70
C ARG A 911 35.32 8.57 -10.10
N HIS A 912 36.22 7.90 -10.81
CA HIS A 912 36.60 8.24 -12.19
C HIS A 912 36.29 7.08 -13.13
N PHE A 913 35.44 7.33 -14.11
CA PHE A 913 34.92 6.32 -15.04
C PHE A 913 35.70 6.32 -16.36
N ASP A 914 35.91 5.13 -16.92
CA ASP A 914 36.60 4.95 -18.20
C ASP A 914 35.67 5.19 -19.37
N LEU A 915 35.84 6.32 -20.04
CA LEU A 915 34.95 6.74 -21.12
C LEU A 915 35.02 5.81 -22.34
N SER A 916 36.20 5.28 -22.66
CA SER A 916 36.38 4.39 -23.80
C SER A 916 35.74 3.03 -23.55
N LYS A 917 36.03 2.40 -22.40
CA LYS A 917 35.45 1.13 -21.97
C LYS A 917 33.93 1.19 -21.93
N LEU A 918 33.35 2.23 -21.31
CA LEU A 918 31.89 2.35 -21.19
C LEU A 918 31.19 2.58 -22.54
N ARG A 919 31.87 3.21 -23.51
CA ARG A 919 31.37 3.29 -24.89
C ARG A 919 31.40 1.94 -25.60
N GLN A 920 32.40 1.12 -25.34
CA GLN A 920 32.47 -0.25 -25.87
C GLN A 920 31.37 -1.14 -25.25
N TRP A 921 31.07 -0.98 -23.95
CA TRP A 921 29.92 -1.62 -23.31
C TRP A 921 28.59 -1.21 -23.95
N GLU A 922 28.38 0.09 -24.23
CA GLU A 922 27.18 0.56 -24.95
C GLU A 922 27.05 -0.09 -26.34
N ALA A 923 28.15 -0.29 -27.05
CA ALA A 923 28.12 -0.97 -28.35
C ALA A 923 27.61 -2.42 -28.22
N VAL A 924 28.00 -3.13 -27.15
CA VAL A 924 27.54 -4.49 -26.83
C VAL A 924 26.06 -4.48 -26.44
N PHE A 925 25.65 -3.62 -25.52
CA PHE A 925 24.27 -3.56 -25.03
C PHE A 925 23.28 -3.11 -26.10
N SER A 926 23.64 -2.09 -26.89
CA SER A 926 22.86 -1.65 -28.05
C SER A 926 22.69 -2.78 -29.08
N HIS A 927 23.72 -3.60 -29.27
CA HIS A 927 23.63 -4.77 -30.14
C HIS A 927 22.72 -5.86 -29.57
N ALA A 928 22.82 -6.16 -28.27
CA ALA A 928 21.94 -7.10 -27.60
C ALA A 928 20.45 -6.73 -27.78
N GLN A 929 20.09 -5.44 -27.64
CA GLN A 929 18.73 -4.96 -27.88
C GLN A 929 18.26 -5.17 -29.34
N ARG A 930 19.14 -4.96 -30.33
CA ARG A 930 18.84 -5.24 -31.75
C ARG A 930 18.71 -6.74 -32.03
N GLN A 931 19.40 -7.58 -31.27
CA GLN A 931 19.29 -9.03 -31.32
C GLN A 931 18.09 -9.58 -30.53
N GLY A 932 17.39 -8.75 -29.75
CA GLY A 932 16.27 -9.20 -28.92
C GLY A 932 16.73 -9.95 -27.67
N ILE A 933 17.83 -9.48 -27.06
CA ILE A 933 18.38 -9.99 -25.80
C ILE A 933 18.16 -8.94 -24.71
N ASN A 934 17.50 -9.35 -23.62
CA ASN A 934 17.25 -8.55 -22.43
C ASN A 934 18.54 -8.44 -21.62
N LEU A 935 18.77 -7.26 -21.04
CA LEU A 935 19.95 -6.98 -20.22
C LEU A 935 19.58 -7.13 -18.74
N HIS A 936 20.05 -8.19 -18.11
CA HIS A 936 19.88 -8.39 -16.67
C HIS A 936 21.12 -7.82 -15.97
N PHE A 937 21.06 -6.52 -15.64
CA PHE A 937 22.17 -5.78 -15.04
C PHE A 937 22.30 -6.16 -13.57
N VAL A 938 23.38 -6.84 -13.21
CA VAL A 938 23.69 -7.13 -11.80
C VAL A 938 24.81 -6.19 -11.36
N PHE A 939 24.48 -5.30 -10.43
CA PHE A 939 25.39 -4.22 -10.10
C PHE A 939 26.69 -4.70 -9.48
N ASN A 940 26.63 -5.68 -8.57
CA ASN A 940 27.79 -6.21 -7.89
C ASN A 940 27.62 -7.65 -7.43
N GLU A 941 28.75 -8.31 -7.23
CA GLU A 941 28.91 -9.72 -6.82
C GLU A 941 28.60 -9.94 -5.33
N ALA A 942 28.52 -11.22 -4.94
CA ALA A 942 28.13 -11.71 -3.61
C ALA A 942 29.13 -11.41 -2.48
N GLU A 943 30.43 -11.36 -2.73
CA GLU A 943 31.44 -11.37 -1.67
C GLU A 943 31.50 -10.04 -0.88
N GLU A 944 31.82 -10.16 0.41
CA GLU A 944 31.95 -9.02 1.34
C GLU A 944 32.89 -7.93 0.78
N ALA A 945 34.01 -8.33 0.17
CA ALA A 945 35.00 -7.41 -0.38
C ALA A 945 34.45 -6.58 -1.55
N ASN A 946 33.48 -7.11 -2.30
CA ASN A 946 32.82 -6.42 -3.40
C ASN A 946 31.69 -5.53 -2.87
N LYS A 947 30.81 -6.09 -2.04
CA LYS A 947 29.69 -5.36 -1.42
C LYS A 947 30.17 -4.15 -0.62
N SER A 948 31.29 -4.27 0.08
CA SER A 948 31.87 -3.21 0.91
C SER A 948 32.70 -2.19 0.14
N GLU A 949 33.07 -2.47 -1.11
CA GLU A 949 33.95 -1.60 -1.90
C GLU A 949 33.36 -0.20 -2.08
N LEU A 950 32.05 -0.12 -2.32
CA LEU A 950 31.33 1.15 -2.40
C LEU A 950 30.70 1.49 -1.04
N ASP A 951 31.24 2.54 -0.42
CA ASP A 951 30.77 3.13 0.84
C ASP A 951 30.56 2.12 1.99
N ASP A 952 31.44 1.12 2.12
CA ASP A 952 31.35 0.09 3.18
C ASP A 952 29.99 -0.64 3.20
N GLY A 953 29.38 -0.81 2.02
CA GLY A 953 28.08 -1.46 1.86
C GLY A 953 26.88 -0.55 2.11
N GLU A 954 27.09 0.75 2.35
CA GLU A 954 26.02 1.73 2.54
C GLU A 954 25.66 2.46 1.23
N LEU A 955 24.55 3.21 1.26
CA LEU A 955 24.16 4.10 0.15
C LEU A 955 24.84 5.48 0.30
N GLY A 956 26.17 5.48 0.18
CA GLY A 956 26.98 6.69 0.27
C GLY A 956 27.17 7.42 -1.07
N ILE A 957 28.31 8.08 -1.24
CA ILE A 957 28.58 8.91 -2.43
C ILE A 957 29.02 8.03 -3.60
N GLU A 958 29.87 7.04 -3.35
CA GLU A 958 30.45 6.20 -4.41
C GLU A 958 29.39 5.29 -5.04
N ARG A 959 28.53 4.66 -4.23
CA ARG A 959 27.42 3.82 -4.70
C ARG A 959 26.39 4.62 -5.48
N LYS A 960 26.02 5.81 -4.98
CA LYS A 960 25.09 6.70 -5.70
C LYS A 960 25.68 7.15 -7.03
N LEU A 961 26.97 7.51 -7.06
CA LEU A 961 27.66 7.93 -8.27
C LEU A 961 27.71 6.78 -9.28
N TYR A 962 28.06 5.58 -8.82
CA TYR A 962 28.07 4.36 -9.61
C TYR A 962 26.69 4.05 -10.24
N TYR A 963 25.62 3.99 -9.42
CA TYR A 963 24.27 3.77 -9.94
C TYR A 963 23.85 4.84 -10.94
N ARG A 964 24.11 6.12 -10.63
CA ARG A 964 23.78 7.21 -11.53
C ARG A 964 24.49 7.08 -12.87
N GLU A 965 25.78 6.75 -12.88
CA GLU A 965 26.55 6.65 -14.11
C GLU A 965 26.07 5.48 -14.98
N MET A 966 25.79 4.33 -14.38
CA MET A 966 25.21 3.18 -15.10
C MET A 966 23.85 3.52 -15.73
N ILE A 967 22.97 4.20 -14.97
CA ILE A 967 21.65 4.60 -15.47
C ILE A 967 21.75 5.70 -16.54
N ALA A 968 22.62 6.70 -16.37
CA ALA A 968 22.81 7.78 -17.35
C ALA A 968 23.31 7.27 -18.70
N ARG A 969 24.13 6.22 -18.68
CA ARG A 969 24.72 5.64 -19.90
C ARG A 969 23.86 4.56 -20.53
N PHE A 970 23.14 3.76 -19.76
CA PHE A 970 22.49 2.53 -20.25
C PHE A 970 20.99 2.47 -19.98
N GLY A 971 20.43 3.37 -19.18
CA GLY A 971 19.01 3.39 -18.85
C GLY A 971 18.10 3.63 -20.05
N HIS A 972 18.61 4.10 -21.20
CA HIS A 972 17.80 4.31 -22.40
C HIS A 972 17.36 3.02 -23.11
N HIS A 973 17.96 1.87 -22.81
CA HIS A 973 17.63 0.61 -23.49
C HIS A 973 16.21 0.14 -23.14
N ASN A 974 15.48 -0.39 -24.12
CA ASN A 974 14.07 -0.73 -23.95
C ASN A 974 13.81 -1.93 -23.02
N ALA A 975 14.70 -2.92 -23.02
CA ALA A 975 14.54 -4.14 -22.25
C ALA A 975 15.75 -4.41 -21.37
N LEU A 976 15.70 -3.91 -20.14
CA LEU A 976 16.65 -4.21 -19.07
C LEU A 976 15.92 -4.40 -17.73
N GLY A 977 16.60 -5.00 -16.76
CA GLY A 977 16.20 -5.00 -15.35
C GLY A 977 17.40 -4.66 -14.45
N TRP A 978 17.16 -3.91 -13.37
CA TRP A 978 18.19 -3.54 -12.39
C TRP A 978 18.20 -4.53 -11.24
N ASN A 979 19.24 -5.37 -11.16
CA ASN A 979 19.49 -6.26 -10.05
C ASN A 979 20.50 -5.62 -9.09
N LEU A 980 20.05 -5.33 -7.89
CA LEU A 980 20.76 -4.46 -6.95
C LEU A 980 22.05 -5.06 -6.39
N CYS A 981 22.12 -6.38 -6.32
CA CYS A 981 23.23 -7.14 -5.77
C CYS A 981 23.00 -8.63 -6.04
N GLU A 982 24.05 -9.32 -6.46
CA GLU A 982 24.10 -10.79 -6.45
C GLU A 982 24.08 -11.31 -5.01
N GLU A 983 23.27 -12.35 -4.75
CA GLU A 983 23.21 -13.06 -3.48
C GLU A 983 23.34 -12.12 -2.27
N TYR A 984 22.46 -11.13 -2.18
CA TYR A 984 22.65 -9.97 -1.29
C TYR A 984 22.82 -10.33 0.20
N ASN A 985 22.43 -11.56 0.56
CA ASN A 985 22.42 -12.14 1.90
C ASN A 985 23.55 -13.15 2.17
N VAL A 986 24.55 -13.29 1.29
CA VAL A 986 25.75 -14.15 1.46
C VAL A 986 26.94 -13.32 1.92
N ASP A 987 27.77 -13.90 2.82
CA ASP A 987 28.97 -13.33 3.46
C ASP A 987 28.75 -12.01 4.21
N PHE A 988 28.36 -10.97 3.48
CA PHE A 988 27.89 -9.69 3.97
C PHE A 988 26.43 -9.47 3.58
N ASP A 989 25.53 -9.63 4.57
CA ASP A 989 24.10 -9.40 4.38
C ASP A 989 23.81 -7.89 4.36
N LEU A 990 23.42 -7.39 3.18
CA LEU A 990 23.02 -6.00 3.01
C LEU A 990 21.73 -5.70 3.79
N GLY A 991 20.86 -6.68 3.98
CA GLY A 991 19.59 -6.57 4.68
C GLY A 991 18.50 -5.81 3.90
N PRO A 992 17.22 -6.03 4.24
CA PRO A 992 16.09 -5.42 3.53
C PRO A 992 16.18 -3.89 3.42
N GLU A 993 16.42 -3.17 4.52
CA GLU A 993 16.38 -1.70 4.53
C GLU A 993 17.44 -1.06 3.61
N ARG A 994 18.65 -1.63 3.54
CA ARG A 994 19.67 -1.11 2.61
C ARG A 994 19.24 -1.35 1.17
N ILE A 995 18.80 -2.56 0.85
CA ILE A 995 18.29 -2.88 -0.50
C ILE A 995 17.12 -1.97 -0.88
N ARG A 996 16.21 -1.67 0.06
CA ARG A 996 15.12 -0.71 -0.16
C ARG A 996 15.64 0.69 -0.48
N SER A 997 16.63 1.17 0.28
CA SER A 997 17.25 2.48 0.03
C SER A 997 17.97 2.53 -1.33
N PHE A 998 18.60 1.43 -1.75
CA PHE A 998 19.26 1.34 -3.05
C PHE A 998 18.20 1.42 -4.17
N ALA A 999 17.10 0.68 -4.01
CA ALA A 999 15.97 0.71 -4.94
C ALA A 999 15.33 2.09 -5.03
N ASP A 1000 15.16 2.81 -3.91
CA ASP A 1000 14.64 4.19 -3.88
C ASP A 1000 15.51 5.13 -4.74
N TYR A 1001 16.83 5.04 -4.58
CA TYR A 1001 17.74 5.89 -5.35
C TYR A 1001 17.77 5.53 -6.84
N VAL A 1002 17.86 4.23 -7.16
CA VAL A 1002 17.81 3.75 -8.56
C VAL A 1002 16.50 4.18 -9.21
N GLY A 1003 15.36 4.00 -8.53
CA GLY A 1003 14.04 4.42 -9.03
C GLY A 1003 13.87 5.94 -9.17
N ALA A 1004 14.56 6.74 -8.34
CA ALA A 1004 14.55 8.19 -8.47
C ALA A 1004 15.41 8.71 -9.64
N VAL A 1005 16.46 7.97 -10.03
CA VAL A 1005 17.37 8.36 -11.11
C VAL A 1005 16.93 7.79 -12.46
N ASP A 1006 16.33 6.59 -12.49
CA ASP A 1006 15.82 5.95 -13.70
C ASP A 1006 14.45 6.51 -14.10
N SER A 1007 14.46 7.50 -15.00
CA SER A 1007 13.26 8.19 -15.52
C SER A 1007 12.30 7.27 -16.27
N TYR A 1008 12.71 6.04 -16.55
CA TYR A 1008 12.04 5.11 -17.42
C TYR A 1008 11.25 4.02 -16.69
N GLY A 1009 11.53 3.84 -15.39
CA GLY A 1009 10.82 2.89 -14.53
C GLY A 1009 11.10 1.43 -14.90
N HIS A 1010 12.35 1.06 -15.20
CA HIS A 1010 12.69 -0.34 -15.45
C HIS A 1010 12.44 -1.19 -14.20
N PRO A 1011 12.11 -2.48 -14.35
CA PRO A 1011 11.90 -3.33 -13.19
C PRO A 1011 13.19 -3.49 -12.37
N ILE A 1012 13.06 -3.35 -11.05
CA ILE A 1012 14.16 -3.53 -10.08
C ILE A 1012 13.96 -4.87 -9.35
N THR A 1013 15.06 -5.55 -9.03
CA THR A 1013 15.12 -6.81 -8.26
C THR A 1013 16.40 -6.86 -7.42
N VAL A 1014 16.55 -7.91 -6.61
CA VAL A 1014 17.79 -8.29 -5.96
C VAL A 1014 17.90 -9.83 -6.03
N HIS A 1015 19.11 -10.36 -6.24
CA HIS A 1015 19.33 -11.81 -6.28
C HIS A 1015 19.44 -12.39 -4.88
N SER A 1016 18.72 -13.47 -4.58
CA SER A 1016 18.74 -14.12 -3.27
C SER A 1016 19.48 -15.44 -3.26
N ALA A 1017 20.20 -15.72 -2.18
CA ALA A 1017 20.72 -17.05 -1.86
C ALA A 1017 19.96 -17.71 -0.68
N HIS A 1018 20.35 -18.94 -0.34
CA HIS A 1018 19.87 -19.70 0.81
C HIS A 1018 18.39 -20.12 0.73
N ASP A 1019 17.49 -19.60 1.57
CA ASP A 1019 16.04 -19.84 1.46
C ASP A 1019 15.41 -18.66 0.71
N PRO A 1020 15.24 -18.76 -0.62
CA PRO A 1020 14.91 -17.60 -1.45
C PRO A 1020 13.52 -17.05 -1.13
N LEU A 1021 12.54 -17.89 -0.76
CA LEU A 1021 11.18 -17.43 -0.45
C LEU A 1021 11.19 -16.50 0.78
N LYS A 1022 11.98 -16.87 1.80
CA LYS A 1022 12.17 -16.06 3.00
C LYS A 1022 13.06 -14.85 2.73
N ALA A 1023 14.14 -15.03 1.99
CA ALA A 1023 15.07 -13.95 1.67
C ALA A 1023 14.37 -12.83 0.89
N LEU A 1024 13.52 -13.17 -0.08
CA LEU A 1024 12.80 -12.19 -0.91
C LEU A 1024 11.44 -11.78 -0.34
N GLU A 1025 11.02 -12.27 0.84
CA GLU A 1025 9.71 -11.93 1.41
C GLU A 1025 9.51 -10.41 1.53
N PHE A 1026 10.58 -9.68 1.82
CA PHE A 1026 10.54 -8.23 2.00
C PHE A 1026 10.22 -7.43 0.71
N ILE A 1027 10.34 -8.06 -0.47
CA ILE A 1027 9.99 -7.44 -1.76
C ILE A 1027 8.54 -7.74 -2.18
N PHE A 1028 7.84 -8.65 -1.49
CA PHE A 1028 6.44 -8.97 -1.80
C PHE A 1028 5.53 -7.79 -1.43
N GLY A 1029 4.68 -7.35 -2.35
CA GLY A 1029 3.83 -6.16 -2.17
C GLY A 1029 4.58 -4.81 -2.29
N ASP A 1030 5.91 -4.83 -2.28
CA ASP A 1030 6.75 -3.63 -2.32
C ASP A 1030 6.83 -3.06 -3.75
N LYS A 1031 6.33 -1.83 -3.93
CA LYS A 1031 6.20 -1.20 -5.26
C LYS A 1031 7.53 -0.89 -5.93
N ARG A 1032 8.63 -0.87 -5.16
CA ARG A 1032 9.97 -0.63 -5.70
C ARG A 1032 10.47 -1.77 -6.58
N PHE A 1033 9.98 -2.99 -6.35
CA PHE A 1033 10.41 -4.17 -7.08
C PHE A 1033 9.38 -4.58 -8.14
N GLY A 1034 9.90 -5.09 -9.26
CA GLY A 1034 9.11 -5.43 -10.45
C GLY A 1034 9.34 -6.84 -10.98
N MET A 1035 10.27 -7.60 -10.40
CA MET A 1035 10.52 -9.02 -10.69
C MET A 1035 11.28 -9.66 -9.52
N THR A 1036 11.37 -10.99 -9.48
CA THR A 1036 12.30 -11.71 -8.59
C THR A 1036 13.57 -12.10 -9.35
N SER A 1037 14.62 -12.42 -8.59
CA SER A 1037 15.84 -13.06 -9.07
C SER A 1037 16.30 -14.09 -8.04
N ILE A 1038 16.29 -15.38 -8.41
CA ILE A 1038 16.28 -16.49 -7.44
C ILE A 1038 17.40 -17.50 -7.74
N GLN A 1039 18.23 -17.78 -6.73
CA GLN A 1039 19.00 -19.01 -6.61
C GLN A 1039 18.14 -20.13 -6.03
N LEU A 1040 18.11 -21.28 -6.71
CA LEU A 1040 17.47 -22.49 -6.23
C LEU A 1040 18.33 -23.22 -5.20
N ASN A 1041 17.74 -23.50 -4.05
CA ASN A 1041 18.35 -24.35 -3.02
C ASN A 1041 17.95 -25.84 -3.17
N GLN A 1042 18.09 -26.65 -2.12
CA GLN A 1042 17.69 -28.07 -2.12
C GLN A 1042 16.15 -28.26 -2.10
N ARG A 1043 15.42 -27.63 -3.03
CA ARG A 1043 13.97 -27.69 -3.19
C ARG A 1043 13.58 -28.03 -4.63
N ARG A 1044 12.32 -28.46 -4.76
CA ARG A 1044 11.63 -28.65 -6.04
C ARG A 1044 11.45 -27.30 -6.72
N ILE A 1045 11.88 -27.19 -7.97
CA ILE A 1045 11.84 -25.93 -8.73
C ILE A 1045 10.41 -25.53 -9.08
N ASP A 1046 9.59 -26.52 -9.45
CA ASP A 1046 8.17 -26.41 -9.74
C ASP A 1046 7.41 -25.82 -8.54
N THR A 1047 7.45 -26.48 -7.40
CA THR A 1047 6.73 -26.00 -6.21
C THR A 1047 7.26 -24.66 -5.73
N LEU A 1048 8.57 -24.41 -5.83
CA LEU A 1048 9.13 -23.12 -5.43
C LEU A 1048 8.57 -21.98 -6.31
N VAL A 1049 8.49 -22.17 -7.62
CA VAL A 1049 7.89 -21.20 -8.54
C VAL A 1049 6.42 -20.95 -8.17
N GLU A 1050 5.66 -22.01 -7.89
CA GLU A 1050 4.26 -21.88 -7.46
C GLU A 1050 4.11 -21.18 -6.12
N ASP A 1051 4.98 -21.47 -5.16
CA ASP A 1051 4.99 -20.85 -3.83
C ASP A 1051 5.26 -19.34 -3.96
N PHE A 1052 6.22 -18.93 -4.78
CA PHE A 1052 6.48 -17.52 -5.08
C PHE A 1052 5.31 -16.85 -5.79
N ARG A 1053 4.65 -17.53 -6.75
CA ARG A 1053 3.45 -16.98 -7.40
C ARG A 1053 2.34 -16.75 -6.39
N LYS A 1054 2.07 -17.74 -5.53
CA LYS A 1054 1.06 -17.64 -4.46
C LYS A 1054 1.41 -16.51 -3.49
N ALA A 1055 2.65 -16.46 -3.01
CA ALA A 1055 3.11 -15.47 -2.04
C ALA A 1055 3.06 -14.03 -2.59
N THR A 1056 3.58 -13.80 -3.79
CA THR A 1056 3.56 -12.47 -4.41
C THR A 1056 2.15 -12.01 -4.76
N ALA A 1057 1.27 -12.92 -5.22
CA ALA A 1057 -0.14 -12.61 -5.45
C ALA A 1057 -0.90 -12.33 -4.13
N ALA A 1058 -0.65 -13.10 -3.08
CA ALA A 1058 -1.25 -12.89 -1.75
C ALA A 1058 -0.83 -11.55 -1.13
N ALA A 1059 0.38 -11.06 -1.46
CA ALA A 1059 0.85 -9.74 -1.07
C ALA A 1059 0.28 -8.59 -1.93
N GLY A 1060 -0.75 -8.83 -2.75
CA GLY A 1060 -1.41 -7.80 -3.55
C GLY A 1060 -0.64 -7.36 -4.80
N ARG A 1061 0.52 -7.97 -5.07
CA ARG A 1061 1.42 -7.58 -6.18
C ARG A 1061 2.11 -8.81 -6.79
N PRO A 1062 1.43 -9.52 -7.71
CA PRO A 1062 2.03 -10.63 -8.46
C PRO A 1062 3.34 -10.19 -9.13
N LEU A 1063 4.45 -10.90 -8.92
CA LEU A 1063 5.73 -10.59 -9.56
C LEU A 1063 6.10 -11.65 -10.60
N PRO A 1064 6.82 -11.30 -11.68
CA PRO A 1064 7.51 -12.28 -12.51
C PRO A 1064 8.52 -13.09 -11.69
N ILE A 1065 8.42 -14.42 -11.79
CA ILE A 1065 9.23 -15.35 -11.00
C ILE A 1065 10.40 -15.84 -11.85
N SER A 1066 11.58 -15.24 -11.68
CA SER A 1066 12.79 -15.57 -12.43
C SER A 1066 13.68 -16.51 -11.61
N MET A 1067 13.84 -17.72 -12.12
CA MET A 1067 14.81 -18.71 -11.64
C MET A 1067 16.11 -18.48 -12.40
N ASP A 1068 17.06 -17.80 -11.77
CA ASP A 1068 18.26 -17.34 -12.46
C ASP A 1068 19.41 -18.34 -12.25
N GLU A 1069 19.59 -18.79 -11.01
CA GLU A 1069 20.65 -19.72 -10.64
C GLU A 1069 20.12 -21.07 -10.12
N PHE A 1070 20.60 -22.19 -10.68
CA PHE A 1070 20.34 -23.54 -10.18
C PHE A 1070 21.29 -24.57 -10.80
N THR A 1071 21.43 -25.73 -10.12
CA THR A 1071 22.17 -26.88 -10.66
C THR A 1071 21.33 -28.15 -10.80
N LEU A 1072 21.86 -29.11 -11.57
CA LEU A 1072 21.36 -30.48 -11.59
C LEU A 1072 21.98 -31.26 -10.43
N ASP A 1073 21.15 -31.86 -9.59
CA ASP A 1073 21.64 -32.82 -8.59
C ASP A 1073 21.84 -34.19 -9.24
N VAL A 1074 23.09 -34.47 -9.62
CA VAL A 1074 23.53 -35.79 -10.10
C VAL A 1074 24.37 -36.54 -9.06
N GLY A 1075 24.12 -36.31 -7.76
CA GLY A 1075 24.73 -37.07 -6.67
C GLY A 1075 26.17 -36.68 -6.35
N GLN A 1076 26.54 -35.41 -6.50
CA GLN A 1076 27.86 -34.89 -6.13
C GLN A 1076 27.79 -33.85 -5.00
N ASN A 1077 28.84 -33.78 -4.17
CA ASN A 1077 28.92 -32.92 -2.98
C ASN A 1077 29.19 -31.42 -3.29
N ALA A 1078 29.12 -30.98 -4.55
CA ALA A 1078 29.37 -29.59 -4.94
C ALA A 1078 28.11 -29.00 -5.59
N SER A 1079 27.68 -27.84 -5.12
CA SER A 1079 26.42 -27.16 -5.47
C SER A 1079 26.44 -26.40 -6.81
N TRP A 1080 27.59 -26.25 -7.47
CA TRP A 1080 27.82 -25.22 -8.50
C TRP A 1080 28.34 -25.74 -9.85
N LYS A 1081 28.39 -27.05 -10.09
CA LYS A 1081 28.87 -27.59 -11.38
C LYS A 1081 27.72 -28.17 -12.21
N PRO A 1082 27.12 -27.40 -13.14
CA PRO A 1082 26.17 -27.95 -14.10
C PRO A 1082 26.81 -29.06 -14.91
N PHE A 1083 26.06 -30.13 -15.14
CA PHE A 1083 26.48 -31.19 -16.04
C PHE A 1083 25.98 -30.85 -17.45
N ASN A 1084 26.77 -31.17 -18.47
CA ASN A 1084 26.35 -31.22 -19.88
C ASN A 1084 25.27 -32.32 -20.13
N ARG A 1085 24.09 -32.16 -19.52
CA ARG A 1085 22.89 -32.99 -19.68
C ARG A 1085 21.71 -32.12 -20.13
N PRO A 1086 21.74 -31.58 -21.36
CA PRO A 1086 20.65 -30.75 -21.88
C PRO A 1086 19.27 -31.44 -21.80
N GLU A 1087 19.24 -32.76 -21.90
CA GLU A 1087 18.04 -33.57 -21.73
C GLU A 1087 17.47 -33.53 -20.30
N LEU A 1088 18.33 -33.52 -19.27
CA LEU A 1088 17.89 -33.44 -17.88
C LEU A 1088 17.47 -32.01 -17.53
N HIS A 1089 18.19 -30.97 -17.97
CA HIS A 1089 17.75 -29.59 -17.81
C HIS A 1089 16.36 -29.37 -18.41
N ARG A 1090 16.13 -29.90 -19.62
CA ARG A 1090 14.83 -29.87 -20.28
C ARG A 1090 13.75 -30.55 -19.45
N LYS A 1091 14.00 -31.78 -18.95
CA LYS A 1091 13.01 -32.58 -18.23
C LYS A 1091 12.73 -32.12 -16.79
N GLN A 1092 13.76 -31.67 -16.08
CA GLN A 1092 13.72 -31.48 -14.64
C GLN A 1092 13.65 -30.00 -14.23
N LYS A 1093 14.03 -29.06 -15.10
CA LYS A 1093 14.11 -27.63 -14.79
C LYS A 1093 13.26 -26.78 -15.73
N LEU A 1094 13.51 -26.84 -17.04
CA LEU A 1094 12.89 -25.96 -18.03
C LEU A 1094 11.36 -26.09 -18.08
N TRP A 1095 10.83 -27.25 -18.44
CA TRP A 1095 9.39 -27.45 -18.56
C TRP A 1095 8.63 -27.30 -17.23
N PRO A 1096 9.13 -27.85 -16.10
CA PRO A 1096 8.55 -27.60 -14.79
C PRO A 1096 8.44 -26.11 -14.46
N THR A 1097 9.53 -25.33 -14.60
CA THR A 1097 9.49 -23.88 -14.33
C THR A 1097 8.47 -23.15 -15.20
N LEU A 1098 8.45 -23.42 -16.51
CA LEU A 1098 7.57 -22.71 -17.44
C LEU A 1098 6.08 -23.03 -17.20
N LEU A 1099 5.74 -24.28 -16.88
CA LEU A 1099 4.34 -24.68 -16.62
C LEU A 1099 3.89 -24.43 -15.17
N SER A 1100 4.82 -24.25 -14.23
CA SER A 1100 4.52 -23.65 -12.93
C SER A 1100 4.29 -22.14 -13.01
N GLY A 1101 4.54 -21.53 -14.18
CA GLY A 1101 4.29 -20.12 -14.44
C GLY A 1101 5.45 -19.18 -14.12
N GLY A 1102 6.69 -19.69 -14.15
CA GLY A 1102 7.93 -18.92 -13.98
C GLY A 1102 8.68 -18.70 -15.29
N GLN A 1103 9.90 -18.19 -15.17
CA GLN A 1103 10.85 -17.95 -16.26
C GLN A 1103 12.28 -18.27 -15.80
N ILE A 1104 13.23 -18.46 -16.72
CA ILE A 1104 14.48 -19.16 -16.38
C ILE A 1104 15.73 -18.65 -17.12
N GLU A 1105 16.85 -18.54 -16.41
CA GLU A 1105 18.22 -18.44 -16.96
C GLU A 1105 19.01 -19.69 -16.58
N PHE A 1106 20.12 -19.95 -17.25
CA PHE A 1106 20.93 -21.15 -17.00
C PHE A 1106 22.36 -20.75 -16.63
N ILE A 1107 22.78 -21.19 -15.45
CA ILE A 1107 24.19 -21.34 -15.15
C ILE A 1107 24.79 -22.42 -16.03
N LEU A 1108 25.94 -22.10 -16.63
CA LEU A 1108 26.67 -22.99 -17.53
C LEU A 1108 27.79 -23.72 -16.78
N GLU A 1109 28.36 -24.77 -17.38
CA GLU A 1109 29.36 -25.66 -16.77
C GLU A 1109 30.49 -24.92 -16.03
N ASP A 1110 30.87 -23.75 -16.53
CA ASP A 1110 31.86 -22.87 -15.93
C ASP A 1110 31.24 -21.48 -15.68
N LEU A 1111 30.93 -21.22 -14.40
CA LEU A 1111 30.29 -19.98 -13.92
C LEU A 1111 31.00 -18.72 -14.40
N LEU A 1112 32.34 -18.75 -14.43
CA LEU A 1112 33.17 -17.63 -14.85
C LEU A 1112 34.03 -17.90 -16.09
N GLY A 1113 34.22 -19.16 -16.47
CA GLY A 1113 35.15 -19.55 -17.55
C GLY A 1113 34.48 -19.89 -18.88
N THR A 1114 33.18 -19.59 -19.04
CA THR A 1114 32.48 -19.88 -20.29
C THR A 1114 33.01 -19.03 -21.46
N GLU A 1115 33.80 -19.66 -22.34
CA GLU A 1115 34.35 -19.02 -23.55
C GLU A 1115 33.51 -19.20 -24.82
N SER A 1116 32.54 -20.12 -24.82
CA SER A 1116 31.79 -20.49 -26.02
C SER A 1116 30.37 -20.93 -25.69
N PHE A 1117 29.37 -20.27 -26.30
CA PHE A 1117 27.94 -20.54 -26.16
C PHE A 1117 27.40 -21.53 -27.20
N LYS A 1118 28.28 -22.12 -28.01
CA LYS A 1118 27.92 -22.98 -29.15
C LYS A 1118 28.60 -24.34 -29.15
N THR A 1119 29.01 -24.84 -27.97
CA THR A 1119 29.38 -26.24 -27.81
C THR A 1119 28.19 -27.15 -28.14
N PRO A 1120 28.38 -28.42 -28.54
CA PRO A 1120 27.28 -29.30 -28.90
C PRO A 1120 26.19 -29.44 -27.81
N ASP A 1121 26.59 -29.49 -26.55
CA ASP A 1121 25.66 -29.63 -25.43
C ASP A 1121 24.89 -28.33 -25.15
N LEU A 1122 25.55 -27.17 -25.24
CA LEU A 1122 24.90 -25.86 -25.14
C LEU A 1122 23.93 -25.62 -26.30
N GLN A 1123 24.31 -26.00 -27.53
CA GLN A 1123 23.39 -25.94 -28.68
C GLN A 1123 22.14 -26.80 -28.46
N ALA A 1124 22.29 -27.97 -27.84
CA ALA A 1124 21.15 -28.83 -27.50
C ALA A 1124 20.28 -28.22 -26.37
N LEU A 1125 20.89 -27.56 -25.38
CA LEU A 1125 20.17 -26.82 -24.34
C LEU A 1125 19.39 -25.65 -24.96
N TRP A 1126 20.05 -24.80 -25.76
CA TRP A 1126 19.42 -23.63 -26.39
C TRP A 1126 18.32 -24.03 -27.37
N LYS A 1127 18.49 -25.14 -28.10
CA LYS A 1127 17.41 -25.72 -28.90
C LYS A 1127 16.20 -26.06 -28.04
N SER A 1128 16.41 -26.63 -26.85
CA SER A 1128 15.33 -26.98 -25.92
C SER A 1128 14.62 -25.74 -25.37
N VAL A 1129 15.37 -24.72 -24.98
CA VAL A 1129 14.84 -23.41 -24.55
C VAL A 1129 14.03 -22.76 -25.67
N ALA A 1130 14.57 -22.75 -26.88
CA ALA A 1130 13.91 -22.20 -28.07
C ALA A 1130 12.58 -22.92 -28.36
N ILE A 1131 12.56 -24.25 -28.32
CA ILE A 1131 11.36 -25.07 -28.52
C ILE A 1131 10.31 -24.74 -27.45
N ALA A 1132 10.69 -24.76 -26.17
CA ALA A 1132 9.77 -24.54 -25.07
C ALA A 1132 9.18 -23.11 -25.11
N ARG A 1133 10.02 -22.08 -25.24
CA ARG A 1133 9.55 -20.69 -25.35
C ARG A 1133 8.65 -20.48 -26.57
N THR A 1134 9.04 -20.99 -27.74
CA THR A 1134 8.21 -20.90 -28.95
C THR A 1134 6.85 -21.56 -28.74
N PHE A 1135 6.80 -22.70 -28.03
CA PHE A 1135 5.54 -23.35 -27.69
C PHE A 1135 4.67 -22.48 -26.78
N ILE A 1136 5.22 -21.97 -25.67
CA ILE A 1136 4.50 -21.11 -24.73
C ILE A 1136 3.99 -19.84 -25.45
N GLU A 1137 4.87 -19.12 -26.13
CA GLU A 1137 4.58 -17.83 -26.77
C GLU A 1137 3.55 -17.95 -27.92
N ASN A 1138 3.60 -19.01 -28.73
CA ASN A 1138 2.74 -19.14 -29.91
C ASN A 1138 1.46 -19.93 -29.67
N HIS A 1139 1.38 -20.72 -28.60
CA HIS A 1139 0.27 -21.64 -28.41
C HIS A 1139 -0.53 -21.42 -27.13
N LEU A 1140 -0.03 -20.63 -26.17
CA LEU A 1140 -0.67 -20.41 -24.88
C LEU A 1140 -0.88 -18.92 -24.59
N PRO A 1141 -2.03 -18.50 -24.05
CA PRO A 1141 -2.21 -17.19 -23.42
C PRO A 1141 -1.60 -17.20 -22.01
N PHE A 1142 -0.29 -17.46 -21.93
CA PHE A 1142 0.41 -17.84 -20.70
C PHE A 1142 0.29 -16.82 -19.56
N TRP A 1143 0.12 -15.53 -19.88
CA TRP A 1143 -0.06 -14.47 -18.90
C TRP A 1143 -1.40 -14.52 -18.15
N GLU A 1144 -2.38 -15.29 -18.65
CA GLU A 1144 -3.68 -15.51 -18.02
C GLU A 1144 -3.84 -16.92 -17.46
N MET A 1145 -2.77 -17.71 -17.46
CA MET A 1145 -2.77 -19.11 -17.06
C MET A 1145 -2.17 -19.28 -15.66
N SER A 1146 -2.60 -20.35 -14.99
CA SER A 1146 -2.16 -20.74 -13.66
C SER A 1146 -1.75 -22.22 -13.63
N PRO A 1147 -0.82 -22.61 -12.74
CA PRO A 1147 -0.50 -24.01 -12.49
C PRO A 1147 -1.68 -24.73 -11.82
N ALA A 1148 -1.87 -26.02 -12.13
CA ALA A 1148 -2.95 -26.86 -11.60
C ALA A 1148 -2.62 -28.35 -11.72
N ASP A 1149 -1.42 -28.74 -11.28
CA ASP A 1149 -0.88 -30.10 -11.38
C ASP A 1149 -1.84 -31.16 -10.81
N GLU A 1150 -2.60 -30.79 -9.78
CA GLU A 1150 -3.59 -31.63 -9.11
C GLU A 1150 -4.74 -32.10 -10.02
N LEU A 1151 -4.89 -31.51 -11.20
CA LEU A 1151 -5.91 -31.93 -12.17
C LEU A 1151 -5.56 -33.24 -12.87
N VAL A 1152 -4.31 -33.71 -12.80
CA VAL A 1152 -3.90 -34.99 -13.40
C VAL A 1152 -3.68 -36.02 -12.30
N GLU A 1153 -4.14 -37.25 -12.53
CA GLU A 1153 -3.80 -38.38 -11.66
C GLU A 1153 -3.59 -39.69 -12.45
N GLY A 1154 -2.74 -40.56 -11.91
CA GLY A 1154 -2.44 -41.89 -12.47
C GLY A 1154 -1.39 -41.88 -13.59
N GLU A 1155 -0.68 -40.78 -13.75
CA GLU A 1155 0.46 -40.62 -14.65
C GLU A 1155 1.73 -41.29 -14.11
N SER A 1156 2.71 -41.50 -14.99
CA SER A 1156 4.08 -41.88 -14.61
C SER A 1156 4.86 -40.70 -14.07
N THR A 1157 5.73 -40.96 -13.11
CA THR A 1157 6.63 -39.97 -12.51
C THR A 1157 8.08 -40.19 -12.91
N LEU A 1158 8.88 -39.13 -12.87
CA LEU A 1158 10.33 -39.16 -13.03
C LEU A 1158 11.01 -38.93 -11.67
N GLU A 1159 11.98 -39.75 -11.29
CA GLU A 1159 12.79 -39.49 -10.10
C GLU A 1159 13.81 -38.38 -10.38
N VAL A 1160 13.80 -37.33 -9.55
CA VAL A 1160 14.66 -36.14 -9.69
C VAL A 1160 15.41 -35.88 -8.37
N GLY A 1161 16.71 -35.60 -8.46
CA GLY A 1161 17.56 -35.27 -7.29
C GLY A 1161 17.34 -33.85 -6.76
N LEU A 1162 17.57 -33.64 -5.45
CA LEU A 1162 17.46 -32.35 -4.73
C LEU A 1162 18.76 -31.91 -4.03
N GLY A 1163 19.83 -32.68 -4.15
CA GLY A 1163 21.11 -32.50 -3.48
C GLY A 1163 21.28 -33.45 -2.31
N SER A 1164 22.53 -33.75 -1.96
CA SER A 1164 22.89 -34.52 -0.76
C SER A 1164 22.19 -35.89 -0.65
N GLY A 1165 21.92 -36.54 -1.79
CA GLY A 1165 21.30 -37.86 -1.86
C GLY A 1165 19.78 -37.88 -1.63
N LYS A 1166 19.11 -36.72 -1.67
CA LYS A 1166 17.64 -36.62 -1.62
C LYS A 1166 17.07 -36.65 -3.05
N SER A 1167 15.91 -37.28 -3.24
CA SER A 1167 15.17 -37.27 -4.49
C SER A 1167 13.66 -37.13 -4.25
N PHE A 1168 12.93 -36.75 -5.31
CA PHE A 1168 11.47 -36.70 -5.33
C PHE A 1168 10.93 -37.26 -6.66
N GLN A 1169 9.64 -37.55 -6.69
CA GLN A 1169 8.93 -37.99 -7.89
C GLN A 1169 8.25 -36.79 -8.56
N LEU A 1170 8.74 -36.39 -9.73
CA LEU A 1170 8.16 -35.34 -10.57
C LEU A 1170 7.05 -35.95 -11.44
N GLY A 1171 5.80 -35.53 -11.20
CA GLY A 1171 4.62 -35.94 -11.96
C GLY A 1171 4.35 -35.06 -13.17
N ALA A 1172 3.11 -35.10 -13.68
CA ALA A 1172 2.71 -34.20 -14.75
C ALA A 1172 2.69 -32.74 -14.26
N GLN A 1173 2.99 -31.79 -15.16
CA GLN A 1173 2.94 -30.36 -14.88
C GLN A 1173 1.83 -29.74 -15.74
N VAL A 1174 0.84 -29.11 -15.12
CA VAL A 1174 -0.37 -28.62 -15.77
C VAL A 1174 -0.42 -27.10 -15.67
N PHE A 1175 -0.42 -26.43 -16.81
CA PHE A 1175 -0.66 -24.99 -16.89
C PHE A 1175 -1.95 -24.76 -17.65
N HIS A 1176 -2.91 -24.04 -17.06
CA HIS A 1176 -4.22 -23.92 -17.66
C HIS A 1176 -4.86 -22.53 -17.52
N LYS A 1177 -5.69 -22.20 -18.51
CA LYS A 1177 -6.75 -21.20 -18.38
C LYS A 1177 -8.06 -21.98 -18.32
N PRO A 1178 -8.75 -22.02 -17.16
CA PRO A 1178 -9.95 -22.83 -16.98
C PRO A 1178 -10.93 -22.65 -18.13
N ASN A 1179 -11.51 -23.74 -18.63
CA ASN A 1179 -12.47 -23.74 -19.74
C ASN A 1179 -11.94 -23.23 -21.10
N VAL A 1180 -10.65 -22.97 -21.28
CA VAL A 1180 -10.11 -22.44 -22.55
C VAL A 1180 -9.00 -23.33 -23.09
N VAL A 1181 -7.93 -23.51 -22.33
CA VAL A 1181 -6.76 -24.28 -22.76
C VAL A 1181 -6.03 -24.89 -21.58
N TYR A 1182 -5.54 -26.11 -21.78
CA TYR A 1182 -4.70 -26.87 -20.84
C TYR A 1182 -3.43 -27.27 -21.58
N ALA A 1183 -2.27 -27.04 -20.98
CA ALA A 1183 -0.99 -27.59 -21.41
C ALA A 1183 -0.50 -28.53 -20.30
N ILE A 1184 -0.25 -29.78 -20.64
CA ILE A 1184 0.14 -30.83 -19.69
C ILE A 1184 1.47 -31.39 -20.14
N TYR A 1185 2.53 -31.15 -19.37
CA TYR A 1185 3.83 -31.76 -19.59
C TYR A 1185 3.95 -33.05 -18.78
N PHE A 1186 4.39 -34.12 -19.44
CA PHE A 1186 4.73 -35.39 -18.82
C PHE A 1186 6.24 -35.57 -18.88
N PRO A 1187 6.97 -35.62 -17.76
CA PRO A 1187 8.42 -35.88 -17.77
C PRO A 1187 8.75 -37.32 -18.22
N SER A 1188 7.77 -38.23 -18.12
CA SER A 1188 7.70 -39.54 -18.76
C SER A 1188 6.23 -39.84 -19.06
N ALA A 1189 5.92 -40.32 -20.26
CA ALA A 1189 4.55 -40.55 -20.72
C ALA A 1189 4.18 -42.05 -20.83
N THR A 1190 4.83 -42.90 -20.02
CA THR A 1190 4.56 -44.36 -19.97
C THR A 1190 3.17 -44.65 -19.46
N SER A 1191 2.68 -43.83 -18.53
CA SER A 1191 1.26 -43.67 -18.22
C SER A 1191 0.92 -42.18 -18.23
N THR A 1192 -0.15 -41.81 -18.93
CA THR A 1192 -0.63 -40.41 -19.00
C THR A 1192 -1.78 -40.13 -18.04
N GLY A 1193 -2.30 -41.16 -17.37
CA GLY A 1193 -3.37 -41.00 -16.36
C GLY A 1193 -4.69 -40.46 -16.93
N ARG A 1194 -5.35 -39.63 -16.12
CA ARG A 1194 -6.60 -38.94 -16.45
C ARG A 1194 -6.58 -37.50 -15.95
N LEU A 1195 -7.29 -36.62 -16.66
CA LEU A 1195 -7.45 -35.19 -16.35
C LEU A 1195 -8.84 -34.91 -15.78
N ASP A 1196 -8.90 -34.13 -14.71
CA ASP A 1196 -10.15 -33.63 -14.14
C ASP A 1196 -10.71 -32.49 -14.99
N MET A 1197 -11.74 -32.81 -15.77
CA MET A 1197 -12.47 -31.83 -16.58
C MET A 1197 -13.88 -31.57 -16.03
N ARG A 1198 -14.17 -31.90 -14.76
CA ARG A 1198 -15.50 -31.73 -14.15
C ARG A 1198 -15.92 -30.28 -14.03
N ALA A 1199 -14.97 -29.36 -13.83
CA ALA A 1199 -15.22 -27.92 -13.85
C ALA A 1199 -15.27 -27.33 -15.28
N ALA A 1200 -14.80 -28.10 -16.28
CA ALA A 1200 -14.74 -27.67 -17.66
C ALA A 1200 -16.04 -27.98 -18.44
N ARG A 1201 -16.30 -27.26 -19.54
CA ARG A 1201 -17.49 -27.41 -20.40
C ARG A 1201 -17.11 -27.36 -21.88
N GLY A 1202 -17.88 -28.07 -22.71
CA GLY A 1202 -17.73 -28.09 -24.15
C GLY A 1202 -16.77 -29.17 -24.65
N GLU A 1203 -16.45 -29.08 -25.94
CA GLU A 1203 -15.57 -30.01 -26.64
C GLU A 1203 -14.16 -29.43 -26.75
N PHE A 1204 -13.17 -30.24 -26.40
CA PHE A 1204 -11.76 -29.91 -26.48
C PHE A 1204 -11.09 -30.74 -27.56
N GLN A 1205 -10.21 -30.10 -28.31
CA GLN A 1205 -9.31 -30.74 -29.25
C GLN A 1205 -7.94 -30.85 -28.61
N ALA A 1206 -7.47 -32.08 -28.43
CA ALA A 1206 -6.18 -32.40 -27.86
C ALA A 1206 -5.16 -32.77 -28.94
N ARG A 1207 -3.90 -32.37 -28.78
CA ARG A 1207 -2.79 -32.75 -29.67
C ARG A 1207 -1.47 -32.89 -28.92
N TRP A 1208 -0.70 -33.90 -29.27
CA TRP A 1208 0.62 -34.13 -28.71
C TRP A 1208 1.66 -33.24 -29.36
N PHE A 1209 2.53 -32.66 -28.55
CA PHE A 1209 3.68 -31.86 -28.93
C PHE A 1209 4.94 -32.54 -28.41
N ASN A 1210 5.93 -32.72 -29.28
CA ASN A 1210 7.18 -33.34 -28.95
C ASN A 1210 8.19 -32.27 -28.49
N PRO A 1211 8.52 -32.19 -27.18
CA PRO A 1211 9.44 -31.18 -26.65
C PRO A 1211 10.91 -31.37 -27.09
N ARG A 1212 11.25 -32.46 -27.80
CA ARG A 1212 12.60 -32.74 -28.33
C ARG A 1212 12.77 -32.21 -29.76
N THR A 1213 11.71 -32.25 -30.56
CA THR A 1213 11.75 -31.82 -31.98
C THR A 1213 11.12 -30.45 -32.19
N GLY A 1214 10.13 -30.08 -31.38
CA GLY A 1214 9.32 -28.88 -31.54
C GLY A 1214 8.12 -29.06 -32.47
N ASP A 1215 7.77 -30.31 -32.80
CA ASP A 1215 6.66 -30.63 -33.70
C ASP A 1215 5.44 -31.15 -32.96
N PHE A 1216 4.26 -30.86 -33.50
CA PHE A 1216 3.05 -31.57 -33.10
C PHE A 1216 2.93 -32.90 -33.85
N ASP A 1217 2.72 -33.98 -33.11
CA ASP A 1217 2.65 -35.35 -33.63
C ASP A 1217 1.28 -35.99 -33.39
N GLY A 1218 0.94 -36.96 -34.23
CA GLY A 1218 -0.33 -37.70 -34.17
C GLY A 1218 -1.56 -36.89 -34.63
N PRO A 1219 -2.72 -37.56 -34.72
CA PRO A 1219 -3.99 -36.92 -35.02
C PRO A 1219 -4.50 -36.11 -33.82
N PHE A 1220 -5.42 -35.19 -34.09
CA PHE A 1220 -6.18 -34.55 -33.03
C PHE A 1220 -7.11 -35.57 -32.34
N ILE A 1221 -7.18 -35.46 -31.02
CA ILE A 1221 -8.02 -36.31 -30.16
C ILE A 1221 -9.14 -35.43 -29.60
N MET A 1222 -10.40 -35.83 -29.82
CA MET A 1222 -11.54 -35.10 -29.26
C MET A 1222 -11.78 -35.53 -27.82
N GLN A 1223 -12.02 -34.56 -26.94
CA GLN A 1223 -12.26 -34.75 -25.52
C GLN A 1223 -13.49 -33.96 -25.09
N THR A 1224 -14.52 -34.66 -24.61
CA THR A 1224 -15.71 -34.02 -24.04
C THR A 1224 -15.46 -33.69 -22.58
N ALA A 1225 -15.63 -32.43 -22.19
CA ALA A 1225 -15.52 -32.00 -20.80
C ALA A 1225 -16.75 -32.39 -19.96
N GLY A 1226 -16.63 -32.33 -18.62
CA GLY A 1226 -17.73 -32.59 -17.69
C GLY A 1226 -17.56 -33.80 -16.78
N ASP A 1227 -16.52 -34.61 -17.01
CA ASP A 1227 -16.10 -35.72 -16.13
C ASP A 1227 -14.57 -35.87 -16.19
N TRP A 1228 -14.02 -36.86 -15.48
CA TRP A 1228 -12.65 -37.31 -15.66
C TRP A 1228 -12.42 -37.84 -17.08
N SER A 1229 -11.41 -37.30 -17.76
CA SER A 1229 -11.06 -37.68 -19.13
C SER A 1229 -9.75 -38.45 -19.20
N LYS A 1230 -9.72 -39.56 -19.96
CA LYS A 1230 -8.49 -40.29 -20.26
C LYS A 1230 -7.71 -39.56 -21.34
N LEU A 1231 -6.42 -39.31 -21.09
CA LEU A 1231 -5.60 -38.48 -21.98
C LEU A 1231 -5.06 -39.23 -23.22
N GLY A 1232 -5.10 -40.56 -23.20
CA GLY A 1232 -4.57 -41.40 -24.29
C GLY A 1232 -3.04 -41.44 -24.29
N ASP A 1233 -2.46 -42.20 -25.22
CA ASP A 1233 -1.01 -42.39 -25.29
C ASP A 1233 -0.37 -41.40 -26.29
N PRO A 1234 0.89 -40.98 -26.09
CA PRO A 1234 1.63 -40.24 -27.10
C PRO A 1234 1.90 -41.13 -28.33
N PRO A 1235 2.16 -40.54 -29.51
CA PRO A 1235 2.29 -41.29 -30.77
C PRO A 1235 3.47 -42.26 -30.80
N SER A 1236 4.55 -41.98 -30.05
CA SER A 1236 5.77 -42.79 -29.98
C SER A 1236 6.54 -42.53 -28.68
N GLU A 1237 7.61 -43.31 -28.43
CA GLU A 1237 8.58 -43.07 -27.36
C GLU A 1237 7.95 -42.74 -25.99
N ARG A 1238 7.12 -43.65 -25.47
CA ARG A 1238 6.33 -43.39 -24.25
C ARG A 1238 7.18 -43.14 -23.00
N GLU A 1239 8.38 -43.72 -22.94
CA GLU A 1239 9.32 -43.48 -21.83
C GLU A 1239 9.92 -42.07 -21.84
N GLU A 1240 9.78 -41.34 -22.96
CA GLU A 1240 10.23 -39.95 -23.09
C GLU A 1240 9.15 -38.95 -22.68
N ASP A 1241 9.54 -37.68 -22.61
CA ASP A 1241 8.67 -36.61 -22.16
C ASP A 1241 7.80 -36.02 -23.28
N TRP A 1242 6.60 -35.60 -22.98
CA TRP A 1242 5.64 -35.10 -23.98
C TRP A 1242 4.80 -33.96 -23.42
N VAL A 1243 4.35 -33.05 -24.29
CA VAL A 1243 3.34 -32.06 -23.92
C VAL A 1243 2.04 -32.40 -24.62
N LEU A 1244 0.95 -32.49 -23.87
CA LEU A 1244 -0.41 -32.55 -24.42
C LEU A 1244 -1.05 -31.17 -24.30
N ILE A 1245 -1.44 -30.58 -25.43
CA ILE A 1245 -2.26 -29.36 -25.41
C ILE A 1245 -3.71 -29.73 -25.68
N LEU A 1246 -4.64 -29.23 -24.86
CA LEU A 1246 -6.08 -29.35 -25.05
C LEU A 1246 -6.65 -27.94 -25.21
N LYS A 1247 -7.26 -27.63 -26.37
CA LYS A 1247 -7.91 -26.34 -26.64
C LYS A 1247 -9.40 -26.53 -26.86
N ARG A 1248 -10.22 -25.64 -26.31
CA ARG A 1248 -11.65 -25.67 -26.59
C ARG A 1248 -11.88 -25.39 -28.08
N THR A 1249 -12.81 -26.13 -28.68
CA THR A 1249 -13.01 -26.13 -30.14
C THR A 1249 -13.66 -24.86 -30.70
N ASP A 1250 -14.28 -24.06 -29.83
CA ASP A 1250 -15.00 -22.83 -30.15
C ASP A 1250 -14.32 -21.56 -29.59
N SER A 1251 -13.11 -21.69 -29.01
CA SER A 1251 -12.36 -20.61 -28.35
C SER A 1251 -11.27 -20.00 -29.22
#